data_AF-A0A8C0P739-F1
#
_entry.id   AF-A0A8C0P739-F1
#
_cell.length_a   1.000
_cell.length_b   1.000
_cell.length_c   1.000
_cell.angle_alpha   90.00
_cell.angle_beta   90.00
_cell.angle_gamma   90.00
#
_symmetry.space_group_name_H-M   'P 1'
#
loop_
_entity.id
_entity.type
_entity.pdbx_description
1 polymer ?
#
loop_
_entity_poly.entity_id
_entity_poly.type
_entity_poly.pdbx_seq_one_letter_code
_entity_poly.pdbx_strand_id
1 'polypeptide(L)'
;MASCRACDLRVLVVIACGLVTIIILALGIWMTVITVQKGSLASSSTIPIDFCRNGGTWENGRCVCPDLWKGRRCTIANFCENSTYESFTFDRIPVGKYGSSHQRCDKDTLNAGNPMATRLCNITKYGVIVLQNVTIGNCNENLETLAKQIDNISSQSLNISNEAQILTSDAKRLTPDNVTSATRVVGQIFNTSRNASSEAKAVAVATVSQLLEAKEDVFQSAAAATDYDDTFATLIEQMEIYSTSLGNESVVEPNVAVQSVAFSSEGTEQSKNVRFSVKKGTSDSLTSGSTVVETNVDALNPDIETELQILLQTSKSDTKSCGFVVYQKNKLFQSKTFKTKSDFSQKIISSKTDKNGDQGTSVNIVFNPRYDSKEFQLYSYACVYWSFSKKDWDTNGCHKIRATDGLLYCHCNHTTNFAVLMSFEKKYKYPESLNILSSVGCALSITGLALTIVFQIVTRNIRKTSVTWVLVSLCISMLIFNLLFVFGIENSNKNLKKDGNNTIQSDPDANEMLTQDIYDVRNPTCTVVAALLHYFLLVTFTWTGLSAAQLYFLLIRTMKPLPQYFILFISLIGWGVPAVVVAMTLGIIFSQNGSQWELNYRQEEICWLAVSGNNGLITSPLLWSFIIPITIILINNIVIFIIIIVKVIWKTNLNLTSTKKVSSLKKVLSTLSISVVFGITWILAYFMLIGNEDVRIVFNYMFCLLNTTQGLQIFILYTVRTKIFQNKASEVLKSLSLSTGRVKLKPSVTTMRLRVRMYNMLRSLPTLSERFRLLEPSVIMEETTLSESDQANPSI
;
A
#
# COMPACT_ATOMS: atom_id res chain seq x y z
N MET A 1 28.81 -24.01 -51.94
CA MET A 1 28.12 -24.38 -50.68
C MET A 1 29.04 -25.31 -49.92
N ALA A 2 29.40 -25.15 -48.65
CA ALA A 2 28.91 -24.28 -47.61
C ALA A 2 30.09 -23.92 -46.67
N SER A 3 30.21 -22.63 -46.37
CA SER A 3 31.06 -22.10 -45.32
C SER A 3 30.44 -22.46 -43.97
N CYS A 4 30.97 -23.49 -43.30
CA CYS A 4 30.69 -23.71 -41.89
C CYS A 4 31.58 -22.76 -41.09
N ARG A 5 31.05 -21.57 -40.78
CA ARG A 5 31.66 -20.66 -39.80
C ARG A 5 31.79 -21.42 -38.49
N ALA A 6 33.03 -21.67 -38.07
CA ALA A 6 33.33 -22.03 -36.69
C ALA A 6 32.77 -20.92 -35.80
N CYS A 7 31.61 -21.17 -35.19
CA CYS A 7 31.00 -20.25 -34.25
C CYS A 7 31.95 -20.20 -33.05
N ASP A 8 32.66 -19.08 -32.90
CA ASP A 8 33.63 -18.88 -31.83
C ASP A 8 32.92 -19.17 -30.50
N LEU A 9 33.39 -20.17 -29.76
CA LEU A 9 32.81 -20.62 -28.48
C LEU A 9 32.61 -19.42 -27.51
N ARG A 10 33.41 -18.36 -27.69
CA ARG A 10 33.28 -17.08 -26.98
C ARG A 10 31.99 -16.33 -27.28
N VAL A 11 31.57 -16.32 -28.54
CA VAL A 11 30.30 -15.73 -28.98
C VAL A 11 29.14 -16.55 -28.42
N LEU A 12 29.25 -17.88 -28.44
CA LEU A 12 28.22 -18.78 -27.90
C LEU A 12 28.04 -18.63 -26.38
N VAL A 13 29.12 -18.49 -25.60
CA VAL A 13 29.06 -18.32 -24.14
C VAL A 13 28.57 -16.93 -23.73
N VAL A 14 28.98 -15.88 -24.45
CA VAL A 14 28.46 -14.51 -24.21
C VAL A 14 26.98 -14.43 -24.56
N ILE A 15 26.54 -15.07 -25.65
CA ILE A 15 25.13 -15.19 -26.01
C ILE A 15 24.38 -16.01 -24.97
N ALA A 16 24.92 -17.15 -24.51
CA ALA A 16 24.27 -17.99 -23.50
C ALA A 16 24.14 -17.29 -22.15
N CYS A 17 25.21 -16.65 -21.65
CA CYS A 17 25.14 -15.89 -20.39
C CYS A 17 24.23 -14.67 -20.52
N GLY A 18 24.29 -13.95 -21.65
CA GLY A 18 23.40 -12.83 -21.95
C GLY A 18 21.94 -13.26 -21.99
N LEU A 19 21.62 -14.36 -22.68
CA LEU A 19 20.29 -14.95 -22.74
C LEU A 19 19.81 -15.41 -21.37
N VAL A 20 20.64 -16.09 -20.57
CA VAL A 20 20.29 -16.49 -19.20
C VAL A 20 19.98 -15.27 -18.33
N THR A 21 20.76 -14.19 -18.43
CA THR A 21 20.48 -12.96 -17.69
C THR A 21 19.21 -12.24 -18.19
N ILE A 22 18.97 -12.19 -19.50
CA ILE A 22 17.75 -11.63 -20.08
C ILE A 22 16.54 -12.46 -19.65
N ILE A 23 16.65 -13.79 -19.64
CA ILE A 23 15.59 -14.70 -19.19
C ILE A 23 15.33 -14.51 -17.70
N ILE A 24 16.35 -14.42 -16.84
CA ILE A 24 16.16 -14.18 -15.40
C ILE A 24 15.49 -12.84 -15.14
N LEU A 25 15.88 -11.78 -15.86
CA LEU A 25 15.28 -10.46 -15.71
C LEU A 25 13.87 -10.38 -16.32
N ALA A 26 13.65 -11.01 -17.48
CA ALA A 26 12.33 -11.10 -18.09
C ALA A 26 11.37 -11.96 -17.24
N LEU A 27 11.85 -13.04 -16.63
CA LEU A 27 11.09 -13.84 -15.66
C LEU A 27 10.83 -13.03 -14.38
N GLY A 28 11.79 -12.24 -13.91
CA GLY A 28 11.60 -11.31 -12.79
C GLY A 28 10.49 -10.30 -13.09
N ILE A 29 10.55 -9.65 -14.24
CA ILE A 29 9.55 -8.68 -14.71
C ILE A 29 8.19 -9.35 -14.92
N TRP A 30 8.14 -10.49 -15.60
CA TRP A 30 6.93 -11.27 -15.86
C TRP A 30 6.28 -11.77 -14.57
N MET A 31 7.08 -12.26 -13.61
CA MET A 31 6.57 -12.69 -12.31
C MET A 31 6.11 -11.52 -11.47
N THR A 32 6.77 -10.35 -11.52
CA THR A 32 6.22 -9.14 -10.88
C THR A 32 4.88 -8.73 -11.48
N VAL A 33 4.70 -8.84 -12.80
CA VAL A 33 3.43 -8.55 -13.48
C VAL A 33 2.34 -9.55 -13.10
N ILE A 34 2.65 -10.86 -13.10
CA ILE A 34 1.69 -11.92 -12.70
C ILE A 34 1.32 -11.85 -11.21
N THR A 35 2.28 -11.52 -10.34
CA THR A 35 2.04 -11.51 -8.89
C THR A 35 1.25 -10.28 -8.47
N VAL A 36 1.41 -9.15 -9.15
CA VAL A 36 0.53 -7.96 -8.99
C VAL A 36 -0.90 -8.26 -9.44
N GLN A 37 -1.09 -9.08 -10.49
CA GLN A 37 -2.41 -9.58 -10.88
C GLN A 37 -3.02 -10.60 -9.88
N LYS A 38 -2.20 -11.20 -9.02
CA LYS A 38 -2.59 -12.22 -8.03
C LYS A 38 -2.65 -11.73 -6.59
N GLY A 39 -2.48 -10.42 -6.34
CA GLY A 39 -2.63 -9.80 -5.03
C GLY A 39 -4.08 -9.79 -4.53
N SER A 40 -4.71 -10.96 -4.40
CA SER A 40 -5.99 -11.17 -3.70
C SER A 40 -6.04 -12.50 -2.94
N LEU A 41 -4.90 -13.05 -2.53
CA LEU A 41 -4.91 -14.14 -1.54
C LEU A 41 -4.01 -13.80 -0.37
N ALA A 42 -4.68 -13.53 0.75
CA ALA A 42 -4.11 -13.24 2.05
C ALA A 42 -3.10 -14.31 2.49
N SER A 43 -2.00 -13.84 3.10
CA SER A 43 -1.02 -14.65 3.80
C SER A 43 -1.66 -15.25 5.05
N SER A 44 -1.71 -16.57 5.09
CA SER A 44 -2.14 -17.35 6.25
C SER A 44 -1.05 -17.32 7.32
N SER A 45 -1.20 -16.46 8.34
CA SER A 45 -0.40 -16.56 9.55
C SER A 45 -0.85 -17.76 10.40
N THR A 46 0.11 -18.55 10.83
CA THR A 46 0.03 -19.75 11.67
C THR A 46 -0.67 -19.51 13.03
N ILE A 47 -1.95 -19.86 13.17
CA ILE A 47 -2.66 -20.16 14.45
C ILE A 47 -3.75 -21.24 14.20
N PRO A 48 -4.31 -21.92 15.22
CA PRO A 48 -4.63 -23.34 15.18
C PRO A 48 -5.74 -23.66 14.15
N ILE A 49 -5.36 -24.41 13.12
CA ILE A 49 -6.09 -24.61 11.85
C ILE A 49 -7.50 -25.25 12.00
N ASP A 50 -7.93 -25.63 13.21
CA ASP A 50 -9.13 -26.45 13.41
C ASP A 50 -10.26 -25.84 14.28
N PHE A 51 -10.15 -24.58 14.75
CA PHE A 51 -11.21 -24.03 15.62
C PHE A 51 -12.45 -23.54 14.84
N CYS A 52 -12.25 -22.86 13.71
CA CYS A 52 -13.33 -22.43 12.82
C CYS A 52 -13.51 -23.45 11.69
N ARG A 53 -14.72 -23.99 11.52
CA ARG A 53 -15.02 -24.99 10.48
C ARG A 53 -15.61 -24.33 9.23
N ASN A 54 -15.77 -25.10 8.16
CA ASN A 54 -16.48 -24.71 6.94
C ASN A 54 -16.01 -23.39 6.30
N GLY A 55 -14.70 -23.12 6.33
CA GLY A 55 -14.11 -21.93 5.73
C GLY A 55 -14.24 -20.65 6.57
N GLY A 56 -14.59 -20.76 7.86
CA GLY A 56 -14.56 -19.62 8.77
C GLY A 56 -13.14 -19.15 9.12
N THR A 57 -12.94 -17.85 9.26
CA THR A 57 -11.68 -17.23 9.68
C THR A 57 -11.72 -16.88 11.17
N TRP A 58 -10.56 -16.95 11.84
CA TRP A 58 -10.46 -16.56 13.25
C TRP A 58 -9.97 -15.12 13.36
N GLU A 59 -10.83 -14.24 13.87
CA GLU A 59 -10.53 -12.81 14.00
C GLU A 59 -10.97 -12.32 15.39
N ASN A 60 -10.08 -11.59 16.07
CA ASN A 60 -10.36 -10.95 17.36
C ASN A 60 -11.03 -11.85 18.43
N GLY A 61 -10.64 -13.12 18.49
CA GLY A 61 -11.14 -14.06 19.51
C GLY A 61 -12.46 -14.77 19.17
N ARG A 62 -12.97 -14.66 17.93
CA ARG A 62 -14.16 -15.39 17.44
C ARG A 62 -14.00 -15.87 16.00
N CYS A 63 -14.86 -16.81 15.59
CA CYS A 63 -14.98 -17.22 14.19
C CYS A 63 -15.88 -16.26 13.41
N VAL A 64 -15.40 -15.81 12.26
CA VAL A 64 -16.16 -15.14 11.20
C VAL A 64 -16.55 -16.21 10.19
N CYS A 65 -17.84 -16.37 9.94
CA CYS A 65 -18.41 -17.46 9.15
C CYS A 65 -18.82 -16.96 7.76
N PRO A 66 -18.63 -17.78 6.70
CA PRO A 66 -19.25 -17.53 5.41
C PRO A 66 -20.78 -17.51 5.53
N ASP A 67 -21.49 -16.81 4.63
CA ASP A 67 -22.95 -16.62 4.69
C ASP A 67 -23.77 -17.93 4.82
N LEU A 68 -23.26 -19.03 4.28
CA LEU A 68 -23.88 -20.37 4.35
C LEU A 68 -23.78 -20.98 5.76
N TRP A 69 -22.95 -20.47 6.65
CA TRP A 69 -22.70 -21.08 7.96
C TRP A 69 -22.83 -20.05 9.09
N LYS A 70 -23.30 -20.51 10.24
CA LYS A 70 -23.43 -19.67 11.44
C LYS A 70 -23.03 -20.42 12.71
N GLY A 71 -23.09 -19.70 13.83
CA GLY A 71 -22.73 -20.21 15.16
C GLY A 71 -21.26 -19.98 15.50
N ARG A 72 -20.91 -20.20 16.77
CA ARG A 72 -19.59 -19.85 17.34
C ARG A 72 -18.38 -20.47 16.62
N ARG A 73 -18.57 -21.57 15.89
CA ARG A 73 -17.54 -22.29 15.14
C ARG A 73 -17.87 -22.49 13.64
N CYS A 74 -18.90 -21.81 13.14
CA CYS A 74 -19.36 -21.95 11.74
C CYS A 74 -19.82 -23.36 11.37
N THR A 75 -20.47 -24.07 12.30
CA THR A 75 -20.93 -25.46 12.11
C THR A 75 -22.44 -25.59 11.87
N ILE A 76 -23.21 -24.53 12.07
CA ILE A 76 -24.67 -24.55 11.93
C ILE A 76 -25.00 -24.11 10.50
N ALA A 77 -25.75 -24.93 9.77
CA ALA A 77 -26.17 -24.59 8.42
C ALA A 77 -27.09 -23.35 8.42
N ASN A 78 -26.86 -22.47 7.46
CA ASN A 78 -27.63 -21.24 7.26
C ASN A 78 -28.00 -21.06 5.79
N PHE A 79 -28.44 -22.14 5.14
CA PHE A 79 -28.86 -22.13 3.73
C PHE A 79 -29.96 -23.13 3.44
N CYS A 80 -30.65 -22.88 2.33
CA CYS A 80 -31.46 -23.85 1.61
C CYS A 80 -30.55 -24.62 0.66
N GLU A 81 -30.72 -25.95 0.58
CA GLU A 81 -29.93 -26.80 -0.30
C GLU A 81 -30.16 -26.47 -1.79
N ASN A 82 -29.28 -26.99 -2.65
CA ASN A 82 -29.45 -26.88 -4.09
C ASN A 82 -30.82 -27.45 -4.52
N SER A 83 -31.44 -26.81 -5.50
CA SER A 83 -32.80 -27.19 -5.90
C SER A 83 -33.02 -26.99 -7.40
N THR A 84 -33.94 -27.79 -7.94
CA THR A 84 -34.44 -27.66 -9.30
C THR A 84 -35.95 -27.53 -9.25
N TYR A 85 -36.50 -26.58 -10.00
CA TYR A 85 -37.94 -26.42 -10.17
C TYR A 85 -38.22 -26.26 -11.66
N GLU A 86 -38.98 -27.20 -12.23
CA GLU A 86 -39.17 -27.33 -13.68
C GLU A 86 -37.81 -27.38 -14.41
N SER A 87 -37.49 -26.36 -15.22
CA SER A 87 -36.22 -26.22 -15.95
C SER A 87 -35.19 -25.33 -15.24
N PHE A 88 -35.53 -24.75 -14.08
CA PHE A 88 -34.67 -23.80 -13.37
C PHE A 88 -33.85 -24.47 -12.27
N THR A 89 -32.53 -24.24 -12.27
CA THR A 89 -31.59 -24.77 -11.28
C THR A 89 -31.01 -23.67 -10.40
N PHE A 90 -30.92 -23.93 -9.10
CA PHE A 90 -30.45 -23.00 -8.08
C PHE A 90 -29.36 -23.65 -7.22
N ASP A 91 -28.30 -22.89 -6.95
CA ASP A 91 -27.28 -23.27 -5.96
C ASP A 91 -27.81 -23.16 -4.53
N ARG A 92 -26.96 -23.46 -3.54
CA ARG A 92 -27.27 -23.23 -2.14
C ARG A 92 -27.54 -21.76 -1.87
N ILE A 93 -28.69 -21.46 -1.28
CA ILE A 93 -29.15 -20.09 -1.05
C ILE A 93 -29.03 -19.77 0.44
N PRO A 94 -28.24 -18.76 0.87
CA PRO A 94 -28.19 -18.35 2.26
C PRO A 94 -29.56 -17.92 2.79
N VAL A 95 -29.84 -18.20 4.06
CA VAL A 95 -31.08 -17.78 4.72
C VAL A 95 -31.18 -16.24 4.73
N GLY A 96 -32.36 -15.73 4.38
CA GLY A 96 -32.63 -14.30 4.22
C GLY A 96 -32.11 -13.74 2.89
N LYS A 97 -31.68 -14.57 1.94
CA LYS A 97 -31.24 -14.14 0.61
C LYS A 97 -32.08 -14.76 -0.50
N TYR A 98 -32.14 -14.04 -1.61
CA TYR A 98 -32.60 -14.55 -2.88
C TYR A 98 -31.46 -15.25 -3.62
N GLY A 99 -31.72 -16.44 -4.14
CA GLY A 99 -30.84 -17.15 -5.07
C GLY A 99 -31.38 -17.08 -6.48
N SER A 100 -30.51 -16.80 -7.44
CA SER A 100 -30.84 -16.69 -8.85
C SER A 100 -30.69 -18.02 -9.58
N SER A 101 -31.52 -18.24 -10.61
CA SER A 101 -31.41 -19.40 -11.49
C SER A 101 -30.13 -19.36 -12.31
N HIS A 102 -29.61 -20.53 -12.69
CA HIS A 102 -28.52 -20.64 -13.65
C HIS A 102 -28.95 -20.23 -15.06
N GLN A 103 -30.20 -20.47 -15.40
CA GLN A 103 -30.81 -20.10 -16.66
C GLN A 103 -30.97 -18.58 -16.71
N ARG A 104 -30.58 -17.99 -17.84
CA ARG A 104 -30.51 -16.55 -18.06
C ARG A 104 -31.24 -16.19 -19.36
N CYS A 105 -31.78 -14.99 -19.41
CA CYS A 105 -32.50 -14.48 -20.57
C CYS A 105 -31.61 -14.42 -21.82
N ASP A 106 -32.18 -14.75 -22.98
CA ASP A 106 -31.46 -14.84 -24.25
C ASP A 106 -30.98 -13.47 -24.76
N LYS A 107 -30.02 -13.47 -25.68
CA LYS A 107 -29.34 -12.26 -26.17
C LYS A 107 -30.25 -11.30 -26.96
N ASP A 108 -31.36 -11.79 -27.47
CA ASP A 108 -32.38 -11.07 -28.24
C ASP A 108 -33.44 -10.40 -27.37
N THR A 109 -33.38 -10.57 -26.05
CA THR A 109 -34.33 -10.00 -25.09
C THR A 109 -33.83 -8.70 -24.45
N LEU A 110 -34.74 -7.88 -23.92
CA LEU A 110 -34.43 -6.55 -23.36
C LEU A 110 -33.52 -6.60 -22.13
N ASN A 111 -33.52 -7.69 -21.38
CA ASN A 111 -32.68 -7.85 -20.19
C ASN A 111 -31.68 -9.03 -20.33
N ALA A 112 -31.20 -9.26 -21.55
CA ALA A 112 -30.23 -10.30 -21.90
C ALA A 112 -29.17 -10.60 -20.83
N GLY A 113 -29.08 -11.88 -20.48
CA GLY A 113 -28.16 -12.40 -19.47
C GLY A 113 -28.64 -12.23 -18.03
N ASN A 114 -29.71 -11.51 -17.70
CA ASN A 114 -30.28 -11.54 -16.35
C ASN A 114 -30.84 -12.95 -16.03
N PRO A 115 -30.84 -13.37 -14.75
CA PRO A 115 -31.45 -14.65 -14.39
C PRO A 115 -32.94 -14.65 -14.67
N MET A 116 -33.46 -15.78 -15.15
CA MET A 116 -34.88 -15.92 -15.51
C MET A 116 -35.78 -16.13 -14.29
N ALA A 117 -35.23 -16.55 -13.16
CA ALA A 117 -35.99 -16.80 -11.95
C ALA A 117 -35.17 -16.59 -10.68
N THR A 118 -35.84 -16.27 -9.58
CA THR A 118 -35.25 -16.21 -8.24
C THR A 118 -36.07 -17.00 -7.23
N ARG A 119 -35.42 -17.40 -6.13
CA ARG A 119 -36.06 -18.03 -4.96
C ARG A 119 -35.54 -17.43 -3.68
N LEU A 120 -36.43 -17.17 -2.73
CA LEU A 120 -36.05 -16.73 -1.39
C LEU A 120 -35.84 -17.93 -0.47
N CYS A 121 -34.70 -18.00 0.21
CA CYS A 121 -34.53 -18.88 1.36
C CYS A 121 -34.93 -18.13 2.64
N ASN A 122 -36.05 -18.50 3.26
CA ASN A 122 -36.57 -17.79 4.44
C ASN A 122 -36.45 -18.65 5.71
N ILE A 123 -36.61 -18.02 6.87
CA ILE A 123 -36.73 -18.68 8.16
C ILE A 123 -38.12 -18.43 8.74
N THR A 124 -38.79 -19.50 9.17
CA THR A 124 -40.09 -19.39 9.82
C THR A 124 -39.94 -18.87 11.26
N LYS A 125 -41.05 -18.45 11.87
CA LYS A 125 -41.11 -18.03 13.29
C LYS A 125 -40.56 -19.08 14.26
N TYR A 126 -40.59 -20.37 13.87
CA TYR A 126 -40.08 -21.49 14.66
C TYR A 126 -38.59 -21.80 14.39
N GLY A 127 -37.89 -20.97 13.62
CA GLY A 127 -36.48 -21.15 13.30
C GLY A 127 -36.20 -22.19 12.21
N VAL A 128 -37.23 -22.70 11.53
CA VAL A 128 -37.07 -23.68 10.45
C VAL A 128 -36.76 -22.96 9.14
N ILE A 129 -35.71 -23.40 8.46
CA ILE A 129 -35.30 -22.91 7.14
C ILE A 129 -36.25 -23.47 6.08
N VAL A 130 -36.87 -22.59 5.30
CA VAL A 130 -37.85 -22.94 4.26
C VAL A 130 -37.52 -22.22 2.97
N LEU A 131 -37.42 -23.00 1.88
CA LEU A 131 -37.25 -22.48 0.53
C LEU A 131 -38.60 -22.08 -0.05
N GLN A 132 -38.76 -20.82 -0.44
CA GLN A 132 -39.99 -20.29 -1.01
C GLN A 132 -40.20 -20.73 -2.47
N ASN A 133 -41.41 -20.48 -2.98
CA ASN A 133 -41.77 -20.73 -4.37
C ASN A 133 -40.92 -19.90 -5.34
N VAL A 134 -40.80 -20.38 -6.58
CA VAL A 134 -40.05 -19.69 -7.64
C VAL A 134 -40.80 -18.44 -8.08
N THR A 135 -40.07 -17.34 -8.19
CA THR A 135 -40.53 -16.12 -8.86
C THR A 135 -39.88 -16.10 -10.25
N ILE A 136 -40.71 -16.18 -11.29
CA ILE A 136 -40.25 -16.17 -12.69
C ILE A 136 -40.29 -14.71 -13.17
N GLY A 137 -39.18 -14.23 -13.71
CA GLY A 137 -39.06 -12.87 -14.25
C GLY A 137 -39.37 -12.80 -15.74
N ASN A 138 -39.73 -11.61 -16.20
CA ASN A 138 -40.03 -11.33 -17.59
C ASN A 138 -38.77 -10.88 -18.35
N CYS A 139 -38.30 -11.69 -19.31
CA CYS A 139 -37.13 -11.33 -20.11
C CYS A 139 -37.33 -10.11 -21.03
N ASN A 140 -38.58 -9.71 -21.27
CA ASN A 140 -38.93 -8.55 -22.09
C ASN A 140 -39.16 -7.27 -21.27
N GLU A 141 -38.70 -7.23 -20.02
CA GLU A 141 -38.85 -6.10 -19.12
C GLU A 141 -37.47 -5.70 -18.55
N ASN A 142 -37.20 -4.41 -18.42
CA ASN A 142 -35.97 -3.89 -17.82
C ASN A 142 -36.27 -2.80 -16.78
N LEU A 143 -35.24 -2.37 -16.04
CA LEU A 143 -35.43 -1.39 -14.97
C LEU A 143 -35.94 -0.03 -15.47
N GLU A 144 -35.61 0.35 -16.71
CA GLU A 144 -36.08 1.62 -17.29
C GLU A 144 -37.56 1.55 -17.66
N THR A 145 -38.01 0.42 -18.22
CA THR A 145 -39.41 0.19 -18.60
C THR A 145 -40.29 0.06 -17.36
N LEU A 146 -39.85 -0.70 -16.33
CA LEU A 146 -40.53 -0.75 -15.04
C LEU A 146 -40.71 0.63 -14.44
N ALA A 147 -39.68 1.45 -14.56
CA ALA A 147 -39.70 2.78 -14.01
C ALA A 147 -40.62 3.75 -14.78
N LYS A 148 -41.02 3.42 -16.02
CA LYS A 148 -42.08 4.13 -16.76
C LYS A 148 -43.49 3.63 -16.41
N GLN A 149 -43.61 2.39 -15.95
CA GLN A 149 -44.89 1.76 -15.54
C GLN A 149 -45.40 2.21 -14.15
N ILE A 150 -44.68 3.13 -13.49
CA ILE A 150 -44.89 3.62 -12.11
C ILE A 150 -46.24 4.34 -11.89
N ASP A 151 -46.97 4.71 -12.94
CA ASP A 151 -48.21 5.48 -12.77
C ASP A 151 -49.43 4.66 -12.30
N ASN A 152 -49.38 3.32 -12.37
CA ASN A 152 -50.49 2.42 -11.95
C ASN A 152 -50.07 1.37 -10.89
N ILE A 153 -49.32 1.81 -9.86
CA ILE A 153 -48.70 0.93 -8.85
C ILE A 153 -49.69 0.14 -7.99
N SER A 154 -50.90 0.65 -7.72
CA SER A 154 -51.78 0.09 -6.68
C SER A 154 -52.16 -1.38 -6.90
N SER A 155 -52.27 -1.86 -8.14
CA SER A 155 -52.60 -3.27 -8.45
C SER A 155 -51.41 -4.12 -8.92
N GLN A 156 -50.32 -3.50 -9.39
CA GLN A 156 -49.15 -4.21 -9.93
C GLN A 156 -47.89 -4.10 -9.07
N SER A 157 -47.95 -3.43 -7.91
CA SER A 157 -46.80 -3.17 -7.04
C SER A 157 -45.95 -4.42 -6.75
N LEU A 158 -46.57 -5.55 -6.44
CA LEU A 158 -45.86 -6.79 -6.16
C LEU A 158 -45.10 -7.33 -7.37
N ASN A 159 -45.69 -7.26 -8.57
CA ASN A 159 -45.04 -7.67 -9.81
C ASN A 159 -43.83 -6.78 -10.11
N ILE A 160 -44.00 -5.46 -10.00
CA ILE A 160 -42.93 -4.48 -10.22
C ILE A 160 -41.77 -4.71 -9.24
N SER A 161 -42.06 -4.93 -7.95
CA SER A 161 -41.03 -5.22 -6.96
C SER A 161 -40.29 -6.54 -7.24
N ASN A 162 -41.01 -7.59 -7.64
CA ASN A 162 -40.41 -8.88 -8.00
C ASN A 162 -39.48 -8.76 -9.21
N GLU A 163 -39.91 -8.09 -10.28
CA GLU A 163 -39.07 -7.86 -11.46
C GLU A 163 -37.84 -7.02 -11.13
N ALA A 164 -37.99 -5.95 -10.32
CA ALA A 164 -36.86 -5.15 -9.86
C ALA A 164 -35.85 -5.96 -9.03
N GLN A 165 -36.33 -6.86 -8.16
CA GLN A 165 -35.50 -7.78 -7.36
C GLN A 165 -34.72 -8.76 -8.24
N ILE A 166 -35.34 -9.30 -9.30
CA ILE A 166 -34.69 -10.23 -10.23
C ILE A 166 -33.59 -9.51 -11.03
N LEU A 167 -33.93 -8.35 -11.59
CA LEU A 167 -33.03 -7.52 -12.41
C LEU A 167 -31.84 -6.96 -11.63
N THR A 168 -31.93 -6.90 -10.30
CA THR A 168 -30.84 -6.42 -9.43
C THR A 168 -30.07 -7.53 -8.71
N SER A 169 -30.44 -8.79 -8.95
CA SER A 169 -29.84 -9.93 -8.25
C SER A 169 -28.35 -10.17 -8.53
N ASP A 170 -27.85 -9.77 -9.71
CA ASP A 170 -26.43 -9.85 -10.08
C ASP A 170 -25.74 -8.49 -9.93
N ALA A 171 -25.47 -8.09 -8.69
CA ALA A 171 -24.96 -6.76 -8.35
C ALA A 171 -23.64 -6.38 -9.07
N LYS A 172 -22.84 -7.36 -9.50
CA LYS A 172 -21.57 -7.15 -10.22
C LYS A 172 -21.77 -6.64 -11.66
N ARG A 173 -22.97 -6.83 -12.23
CA ARG A 173 -23.32 -6.45 -13.60
C ARG A 173 -24.11 -5.16 -13.69
N LEU A 174 -24.50 -4.58 -12.55
CA LEU A 174 -25.26 -3.34 -12.51
C LEU A 174 -24.47 -2.18 -13.11
N THR A 175 -25.13 -1.44 -14.00
CA THR A 175 -24.61 -0.18 -14.56
C THR A 175 -25.14 1.02 -13.76
N PRO A 176 -24.55 2.23 -13.94
CA PRO A 176 -25.04 3.44 -13.28
C PRO A 176 -26.52 3.73 -13.58
N ASP A 177 -26.96 3.48 -14.82
CA ASP A 177 -28.37 3.64 -15.23
C ASP A 177 -29.29 2.61 -14.57
N ASN A 178 -28.81 1.37 -14.38
CA ASN A 178 -29.55 0.34 -13.65
C ASN A 178 -29.73 0.75 -12.18
N VAL A 179 -28.68 1.23 -11.52
CA VAL A 179 -28.75 1.71 -10.13
C VAL A 179 -29.74 2.86 -10.00
N THR A 180 -29.65 3.85 -10.89
CA THR A 180 -30.55 5.02 -10.89
C THR A 180 -32.01 4.59 -11.11
N SER A 181 -32.26 3.75 -12.13
CA SER A 181 -33.61 3.29 -12.47
C SER A 181 -34.20 2.41 -11.38
N ALA A 182 -33.44 1.47 -10.82
CA ALA A 182 -33.89 0.62 -9.72
C ALA A 182 -34.23 1.45 -8.47
N THR A 183 -33.36 2.41 -8.10
CA THR A 183 -33.59 3.32 -6.98
C THR A 183 -34.89 4.10 -7.15
N ARG A 184 -35.16 4.59 -8.37
CA ARG A 184 -36.42 5.28 -8.69
C ARG A 184 -37.63 4.36 -8.56
N VAL A 185 -37.55 3.12 -9.05
CA VAL A 185 -38.62 2.12 -8.91
C VAL A 185 -38.94 1.87 -7.43
N VAL A 186 -37.93 1.50 -6.64
CA VAL A 186 -38.17 1.18 -5.23
C VAL A 186 -38.61 2.39 -4.41
N GLY A 187 -38.09 3.59 -4.70
CA GLY A 187 -38.53 4.82 -4.05
C GLY A 187 -40.02 5.08 -4.27
N GLN A 188 -40.54 4.79 -5.45
CA GLN A 188 -41.97 4.93 -5.76
C GLN A 188 -42.83 3.80 -5.18
N ILE A 189 -42.28 2.60 -4.97
CA ILE A 189 -42.97 1.53 -4.22
C ILE A 189 -43.14 1.91 -2.74
N PHE A 190 -42.13 2.54 -2.14
CA PHE A 190 -42.23 3.01 -0.75
C PHE A 190 -43.13 4.25 -0.60
N ASN A 191 -43.31 5.03 -1.68
CA ASN A 191 -44.15 6.22 -1.69
C ASN A 191 -45.57 5.93 -1.17
N THR A 192 -45.89 6.54 -0.04
CA THR A 192 -47.16 6.31 0.67
C THR A 192 -48.37 6.65 -0.20
N SER A 193 -48.27 7.66 -1.06
CA SER A 193 -49.35 8.07 -1.98
C SER A 193 -49.72 7.02 -3.03
N ARG A 194 -48.84 6.03 -3.28
CA ARG A 194 -49.04 5.00 -4.31
C ARG A 194 -49.67 3.72 -3.77
N ASN A 195 -49.86 3.60 -2.45
CA ASN A 195 -50.56 2.47 -1.78
C ASN A 195 -50.09 1.07 -2.23
N ALA A 196 -48.77 0.87 -2.38
CA ALA A 196 -48.20 -0.45 -2.66
C ALA A 196 -48.46 -1.44 -1.50
N SER A 197 -48.58 -2.74 -1.81
CA SER A 197 -48.82 -3.78 -0.79
C SER A 197 -47.63 -3.94 0.17
N SER A 198 -47.88 -4.47 1.38
CA SER A 198 -46.85 -4.79 2.37
C SER A 198 -45.78 -5.72 1.81
N GLU A 199 -46.20 -6.73 1.04
CA GLU A 199 -45.32 -7.70 0.41
C GLU A 199 -44.44 -7.04 -0.64
N ALA A 200 -45.02 -6.15 -1.46
CA ALA A 200 -44.28 -5.40 -2.48
C ALA A 200 -43.19 -4.52 -1.85
N LYS A 201 -43.48 -3.87 -0.72
CA LYS A 201 -42.51 -3.07 0.03
C LYS A 201 -41.42 -3.94 0.67
N ALA A 202 -41.77 -5.10 1.21
CA ALA A 202 -40.78 -6.04 1.75
C ALA A 202 -39.80 -6.52 0.66
N VAL A 203 -40.30 -6.89 -0.52
CA VAL A 203 -39.46 -7.26 -1.68
C VAL A 203 -38.60 -6.08 -2.14
N ALA A 204 -39.12 -4.85 -2.11
CA ALA A 204 -38.35 -3.66 -2.44
C ALA A 204 -37.17 -3.43 -1.48
N VAL A 205 -37.27 -3.80 -0.19
CA VAL A 205 -36.12 -3.77 0.75
C VAL A 205 -35.00 -4.70 0.27
N ALA A 206 -35.35 -5.88 -0.27
CA ALA A 206 -34.38 -6.81 -0.83
C ALA A 206 -33.65 -6.21 -2.04
N THR A 207 -34.36 -5.51 -2.92
CA THR A 207 -33.76 -4.75 -4.03
C THR A 207 -32.79 -3.68 -3.52
N VAL A 208 -33.14 -2.90 -2.49
CA VAL A 208 -32.21 -1.93 -1.88
C VAL A 208 -30.96 -2.62 -1.32
N SER A 209 -31.14 -3.76 -0.64
CA SER A 209 -30.04 -4.55 -0.11
C SER A 209 -29.10 -5.06 -1.22
N GLN A 210 -29.64 -5.51 -2.35
CA GLN A 210 -28.87 -5.93 -3.52
C GLN A 210 -28.12 -4.78 -4.19
N LEU A 211 -28.76 -3.60 -4.30
CA LEU A 211 -28.12 -2.40 -4.84
C LEU A 211 -26.85 -2.07 -4.04
N LEU A 212 -26.87 -2.15 -2.71
CA LEU A 212 -25.70 -1.89 -1.86
C LEU A 212 -24.52 -2.87 -2.10
N GLU A 213 -24.72 -3.98 -2.81
CA GLU A 213 -23.65 -4.90 -3.21
C GLU A 213 -22.91 -4.47 -4.49
N ALA A 214 -23.47 -3.55 -5.29
CA ALA A 214 -22.86 -3.08 -6.54
C ALA A 214 -21.52 -2.35 -6.28
N LYS A 215 -20.66 -2.20 -7.29
CA LYS A 215 -19.35 -1.56 -7.08
C LYS A 215 -19.46 -0.06 -6.78
N GLU A 216 -18.49 0.48 -6.04
CA GLU A 216 -18.50 1.90 -5.62
C GLU A 216 -18.39 2.87 -6.80
N ASP A 217 -17.59 2.55 -7.81
CA ASP A 217 -17.43 3.35 -9.03
C ASP A 217 -18.75 3.51 -9.81
N VAL A 218 -19.60 2.47 -9.77
CA VAL A 218 -20.93 2.50 -10.37
C VAL A 218 -21.85 3.48 -9.64
N PHE A 219 -21.84 3.48 -8.30
CA PHE A 219 -22.63 4.42 -7.48
C PHE A 219 -22.16 5.86 -7.65
N GLN A 220 -20.84 6.09 -7.65
CA GLN A 220 -20.28 7.43 -7.87
C GLN A 220 -20.67 7.98 -9.23
N SER A 221 -20.62 7.13 -10.28
CA SER A 221 -21.05 7.51 -11.62
C SER A 221 -22.55 7.81 -11.68
N ALA A 222 -23.39 7.01 -11.02
CA ALA A 222 -24.84 7.24 -10.94
C ALA A 222 -25.17 8.55 -10.20
N ALA A 223 -24.47 8.82 -9.10
CA ALA A 223 -24.61 10.05 -8.32
C ALA A 223 -24.11 11.30 -9.07
N ALA A 224 -23.15 11.16 -9.98
CA ALA A 224 -22.63 12.26 -10.79
C ALA A 224 -23.47 12.54 -12.05
N ALA A 225 -24.06 11.51 -12.65
CA ALA A 225 -24.93 11.65 -13.82
C ALA A 225 -26.31 12.25 -13.48
N THR A 226 -26.70 12.20 -12.21
CA THR A 226 -27.96 12.73 -11.68
C THR A 226 -27.85 14.23 -11.39
N ASP A 227 -27.56 15.03 -12.41
CA ASP A 227 -27.56 16.50 -12.30
C ASP A 227 -28.99 17.08 -12.14
N TYR A 228 -30.04 16.24 -12.24
CA TYR A 228 -31.44 16.68 -12.20
C TYR A 228 -32.44 15.81 -11.42
N ASP A 229 -32.05 14.81 -10.62
CA ASP A 229 -33.08 14.15 -9.79
C ASP A 229 -32.58 13.62 -8.45
N ASP A 230 -33.38 13.90 -7.43
CA ASP A 230 -33.18 13.65 -6.01
C ASP A 230 -33.34 12.16 -5.66
N THR A 231 -33.02 11.26 -6.59
CA THR A 231 -33.51 9.87 -6.58
C THR A 231 -33.02 9.08 -5.35
N PHE A 232 -31.74 9.19 -4.97
CA PHE A 232 -31.22 8.56 -3.75
C PHE A 232 -31.83 9.17 -2.49
N ALA A 233 -31.91 10.51 -2.43
CA ALA A 233 -32.50 11.22 -1.30
C ALA A 233 -33.98 10.87 -1.11
N THR A 234 -34.75 10.84 -2.19
CA THR A 234 -36.14 10.40 -2.21
C THR A 234 -36.27 8.97 -1.71
N LEU A 235 -35.44 8.02 -2.17
CA LEU A 235 -35.48 6.65 -1.67
C LEU A 235 -35.21 6.61 -0.16
N ILE A 236 -34.17 7.30 0.31
CA ILE A 236 -33.82 7.33 1.74
C ILE A 236 -35.00 7.88 2.56
N GLU A 237 -35.58 9.01 2.16
CA GLU A 237 -36.74 9.61 2.84
C GLU A 237 -37.95 8.68 2.85
N GLN A 238 -38.26 8.02 1.73
CA GLN A 238 -39.39 7.07 1.67
C GLN A 238 -39.14 5.81 2.53
N MET A 239 -37.89 5.36 2.66
CA MET A 239 -37.53 4.27 3.57
C MET A 239 -37.69 4.68 5.04
N GLU A 240 -37.34 5.92 5.40
CA GLU A 240 -37.59 6.44 6.75
C GLU A 240 -39.08 6.48 7.07
N ILE A 241 -39.91 6.95 6.12
CA ILE A 241 -41.37 6.96 6.27
C ILE A 241 -41.89 5.53 6.43
N TYR A 242 -41.47 4.61 5.56
CA TYR A 242 -41.84 3.20 5.62
C TYR A 242 -41.53 2.56 6.99
N SER A 243 -40.39 2.92 7.60
CA SER A 243 -39.98 2.40 8.90
C SER A 243 -40.98 2.68 10.03
N THR A 244 -41.81 3.71 9.91
CA THR A 244 -42.85 4.05 10.91
C THR A 244 -44.19 3.34 10.67
N SER A 245 -44.36 2.70 9.50
CA SER A 245 -45.63 2.14 9.02
C SER A 245 -45.80 0.63 9.23
N LEU A 246 -44.77 -0.07 9.72
CA LEU A 246 -44.73 -1.53 9.84
C LEU A 246 -45.42 -2.11 11.10
N GLY A 247 -45.93 -1.29 12.01
CA GLY A 247 -46.81 -1.76 13.09
C GLY A 247 -46.22 -2.84 14.01
N ASN A 248 -44.97 -2.65 14.49
CA ASN A 248 -44.15 -3.60 15.26
C ASN A 248 -43.44 -4.72 14.46
N GLU A 249 -43.57 -4.74 13.13
CA GLU A 249 -42.85 -5.70 12.31
C GLU A 249 -41.44 -5.23 11.93
N SER A 250 -40.65 -6.19 11.42
CA SER A 250 -39.27 -5.99 10.99
C SER A 250 -39.05 -6.62 9.62
N VAL A 251 -38.34 -5.92 8.73
CA VAL A 251 -37.85 -6.47 7.46
C VAL A 251 -36.33 -6.44 7.50
N VAL A 252 -35.70 -7.61 7.49
CA VAL A 252 -34.23 -7.73 7.62
C VAL A 252 -33.66 -8.41 6.38
N GLU A 253 -32.83 -7.66 5.68
CA GLU A 253 -32.08 -8.05 4.51
C GLU A 253 -30.56 -7.89 4.77
N PRO A 254 -29.68 -8.59 4.04
CA PRO A 254 -28.25 -8.64 4.34
C PRO A 254 -27.54 -7.29 4.53
N ASN A 255 -27.92 -6.26 3.76
CA ASN A 255 -27.32 -4.93 3.84
C ASN A 255 -28.27 -3.87 4.43
N VAL A 256 -29.53 -4.22 4.73
CA VAL A 256 -30.57 -3.29 5.20
C VAL A 256 -31.48 -3.95 6.23
N ALA A 257 -31.73 -3.29 7.36
CA ALA A 257 -32.80 -3.69 8.27
C ALA A 257 -33.76 -2.52 8.53
N VAL A 258 -35.06 -2.79 8.49
CA VAL A 258 -36.13 -1.84 8.81
C VAL A 258 -36.92 -2.41 9.98
N GLN A 259 -37.16 -1.59 11.00
CA GLN A 259 -37.85 -1.98 12.22
C GLN A 259 -38.81 -0.90 12.66
N SER A 260 -40.06 -1.27 12.97
CA SER A 260 -41.03 -0.35 13.56
C SER A 260 -41.36 -0.71 14.99
N VAL A 261 -41.76 0.30 15.76
CA VAL A 261 -42.30 0.19 17.11
C VAL A 261 -43.53 1.07 17.20
N ALA A 262 -44.68 0.49 17.53
CA ALA A 262 -45.93 1.18 17.77
C ALA A 262 -46.18 1.31 19.29
N PHE A 263 -46.59 2.50 19.71
CA PHE A 263 -46.89 2.79 21.10
C PHE A 263 -48.38 2.63 21.38
N SER A 264 -48.74 1.97 22.49
CA SER A 264 -50.13 1.90 22.96
C SER A 264 -50.61 3.27 23.45
N SER A 265 -51.86 3.62 23.12
CA SER A 265 -52.48 4.91 23.52
C SER A 265 -52.98 4.95 24.98
N GLU A 266 -52.83 3.86 25.72
CA GLU A 266 -53.29 3.73 27.11
C GLU A 266 -52.09 3.74 28.06
N GLY A 267 -51.72 4.93 28.54
CA GLY A 267 -50.66 5.12 29.52
C GLY A 267 -50.25 6.59 29.62
N THR A 268 -50.33 7.12 30.84
CA THR A 268 -49.98 8.48 31.29
C THR A 268 -48.65 9.03 30.76
N GLU A 269 -48.52 10.36 30.80
CA GLU A 269 -47.40 11.27 30.49
C GLU A 269 -45.96 10.77 30.80
N GLN A 270 -45.54 9.66 30.21
CA GLN A 270 -44.20 9.10 30.40
C GLN A 270 -43.42 9.19 29.07
N SER A 271 -42.16 9.61 29.17
CA SER A 271 -41.23 9.67 28.03
C SER A 271 -41.16 8.31 27.34
N LYS A 272 -41.38 8.29 26.02
CA LYS A 272 -41.29 7.06 25.22
C LYS A 272 -39.84 6.85 24.84
N ASN A 273 -39.20 5.90 25.53
CA ASN A 273 -37.79 5.59 25.32
C ASN A 273 -37.68 4.23 24.62
N VAL A 274 -37.03 4.19 23.46
CA VAL A 274 -36.87 2.98 22.65
C VAL A 274 -35.40 2.77 22.32
N ARG A 275 -34.90 1.59 22.64
CA ARG A 275 -33.54 1.16 22.34
C ARG A 275 -33.58 0.14 21.22
N PHE A 276 -32.87 0.41 20.14
CA PHE A 276 -32.68 -0.51 19.03
C PHE A 276 -31.20 -0.89 18.93
N SER A 277 -30.93 -2.18 18.86
CA SER A 277 -29.58 -2.75 18.89
C SER A 277 -29.35 -3.64 17.68
N VAL A 278 -28.18 -3.50 17.06
CA VAL A 278 -27.66 -4.40 16.03
C VAL A 278 -26.52 -5.20 16.63
N LYS A 279 -26.64 -6.52 16.59
CA LYS A 279 -25.63 -7.45 17.06
C LYS A 279 -24.58 -7.72 15.99
N LYS A 280 -23.33 -7.88 16.42
CA LYS A 280 -22.18 -8.35 15.65
C LYS A 280 -22.46 -9.75 15.14
N GLY A 281 -22.91 -9.82 13.89
CA GLY A 281 -23.03 -11.05 13.13
C GLY A 281 -21.69 -11.81 13.05
N THR A 282 -21.77 -13.11 12.84
CA THR A 282 -20.61 -13.93 12.43
C THR A 282 -20.21 -13.65 10.99
N SER A 283 -21.06 -13.02 10.19
CA SER A 283 -20.80 -12.53 8.84
C SER A 283 -20.90 -11.00 8.81
N ASP A 284 -20.43 -10.37 7.73
CA ASP A 284 -20.66 -8.94 7.46
C ASP A 284 -22.10 -8.62 6.98
N SER A 285 -22.97 -9.64 6.96
CA SER A 285 -24.38 -9.56 6.57
C SER A 285 -25.31 -9.57 7.78
N LEU A 286 -26.40 -8.81 7.70
CA LEU A 286 -27.50 -8.86 8.66
C LEU A 286 -28.32 -10.14 8.42
N THR A 287 -28.80 -10.75 9.50
CA THR A 287 -29.67 -11.93 9.46
C THR A 287 -30.84 -11.78 10.41
N SER A 288 -31.90 -12.57 10.22
CA SER A 288 -33.03 -12.60 11.15
C SER A 288 -32.56 -12.88 12.59
N GLY A 289 -32.89 -11.98 13.53
CA GLY A 289 -32.41 -12.01 14.92
C GLY A 289 -31.13 -11.20 15.20
N SER A 290 -30.55 -10.54 14.18
CA SER A 290 -29.41 -9.62 14.37
C SER A 290 -29.84 -8.27 14.96
N THR A 291 -31.13 -7.95 14.90
CA THR A 291 -31.72 -6.72 15.45
C THR A 291 -32.55 -7.03 16.68
N VAL A 292 -32.49 -6.15 17.69
CA VAL A 292 -33.25 -6.26 18.93
C VAL A 292 -33.84 -4.90 19.27
N VAL A 293 -35.12 -4.88 19.63
CA VAL A 293 -35.84 -3.69 20.12
C VAL A 293 -36.23 -3.90 21.56
N GLU A 294 -36.00 -2.88 22.39
CA GLU A 294 -36.49 -2.81 23.75
C GLU A 294 -37.18 -1.46 23.96
N THR A 295 -38.30 -1.46 24.69
CA THR A 295 -39.09 -0.26 25.01
C THR A 295 -39.00 0.03 26.50
N ASN A 296 -39.22 1.29 26.89
CA ASN A 296 -39.15 1.78 28.27
C ASN A 296 -37.77 1.58 28.91
N VAL A 297 -36.71 1.92 28.17
CA VAL A 297 -35.31 1.82 28.62
C VAL A 297 -34.66 3.19 28.61
N ASP A 298 -33.92 3.54 29.67
CA ASP A 298 -33.41 4.90 29.85
C ASP A 298 -31.96 5.12 29.40
N ALA A 299 -31.23 4.05 29.06
CA ALA A 299 -29.81 4.14 28.72
C ALA A 299 -29.39 3.17 27.62
N LEU A 300 -28.31 3.53 26.91
CA LEU A 300 -27.53 2.59 26.11
C LEU A 300 -26.89 1.55 27.04
N ASN A 301 -26.76 0.32 26.57
CA ASN A 301 -26.09 -0.77 27.27
C ASN A 301 -25.40 -1.67 26.24
N PRO A 302 -24.28 -1.22 25.64
CA PRO A 302 -23.55 -2.03 24.68
C PRO A 302 -22.87 -3.21 25.38
N ASP A 303 -23.11 -4.41 24.87
CA ASP A 303 -22.39 -5.62 25.26
C ASP A 303 -21.29 -5.98 24.24
N ILE A 304 -20.58 -7.09 24.48
CA ILE A 304 -19.52 -7.58 23.60
C ILE A 304 -20.04 -7.91 22.19
N GLU A 305 -21.31 -8.31 22.09
CA GLU A 305 -21.99 -8.61 20.83
C GLU A 305 -22.59 -7.36 20.19
N THR A 306 -22.56 -6.20 20.81
CA THR A 306 -23.18 -4.99 20.26
C THR A 306 -22.28 -4.36 19.21
N GLU A 307 -22.80 -4.24 18.00
CA GLU A 307 -22.12 -3.56 16.90
C GLU A 307 -22.51 -2.08 16.81
N LEU A 308 -23.79 -1.83 17.07
CA LEU A 308 -24.41 -0.53 16.94
C LEU A 308 -25.67 -0.51 17.80
N GLN A 309 -25.89 0.56 18.55
CA GLN A 309 -27.10 0.73 19.35
C GLN A 309 -27.53 2.20 19.34
N ILE A 310 -28.83 2.42 19.18
CA ILE A 310 -29.48 3.73 19.21
C ILE A 310 -30.54 3.74 20.31
N LEU A 311 -30.58 4.82 21.07
CA LEU A 311 -31.60 5.11 22.06
C LEU A 311 -32.33 6.39 21.61
N LEU A 312 -33.59 6.22 21.21
CA LEU A 312 -34.50 7.30 20.90
C LEU A 312 -35.33 7.63 22.14
N GLN A 313 -35.27 8.88 22.59
CA GLN A 313 -36.08 9.40 23.68
C GLN A 313 -36.95 10.53 23.14
N THR A 314 -38.27 10.39 23.24
CA THR A 314 -39.21 11.44 22.88
C THR A 314 -40.06 11.85 24.07
N SER A 315 -40.13 13.16 24.28
CA SER A 315 -41.02 13.80 25.27
C SER A 315 -42.42 14.09 24.72
N LYS A 316 -42.65 13.83 23.41
CA LYS A 316 -43.94 14.07 22.77
C LYS A 316 -44.94 12.97 23.14
N SER A 317 -45.99 13.34 23.87
CA SER A 317 -47.05 12.41 24.27
C SER A 317 -47.82 11.83 23.08
N ASP A 318 -47.92 12.57 21.97
CA ASP A 318 -48.72 12.24 20.80
C ASP A 318 -48.02 11.35 19.75
N THR A 319 -46.74 11.01 19.92
CA THR A 319 -46.00 10.09 19.03
C THR A 319 -46.64 8.70 19.06
N LYS A 320 -47.13 8.19 17.91
CA LYS A 320 -47.81 6.88 17.83
C LYS A 320 -46.87 5.75 17.45
N SER A 321 -45.82 6.05 16.68
CA SER A 321 -44.81 5.07 16.32
C SER A 321 -43.45 5.70 16.08
N CYS A 322 -42.41 4.88 16.22
CA CYS A 322 -41.09 5.19 15.72
C CYS A 322 -40.58 4.06 14.84
N GLY A 323 -39.67 4.41 13.93
CA GLY A 323 -39.04 3.49 13.01
C GLY A 323 -37.54 3.66 13.02
N PHE A 324 -36.84 2.57 12.72
CA PHE A 324 -35.40 2.51 12.58
C PHE A 324 -35.04 1.87 11.25
N VAL A 325 -34.01 2.41 10.59
CA VAL A 325 -33.42 1.82 9.39
C VAL A 325 -31.92 1.69 9.60
N VAL A 326 -31.33 0.55 9.26
CA VAL A 326 -29.89 0.34 9.29
C VAL A 326 -29.40 0.01 7.90
N TYR A 327 -28.34 0.67 7.47
CA TYR A 327 -27.60 0.35 6.25
C TYR A 327 -26.19 -0.13 6.63
N GLN A 328 -25.79 -1.31 6.15
CA GLN A 328 -24.44 -1.84 6.37
C GLN A 328 -23.36 -1.09 5.57
N LYS A 329 -23.77 -0.32 4.55
CA LYS A 329 -22.89 0.40 3.63
C LYS A 329 -23.46 1.78 3.33
N ASN A 330 -22.58 2.74 3.05
CA ASN A 330 -22.89 4.15 2.82
C ASN A 330 -23.11 4.53 1.35
N LYS A 331 -23.32 3.56 0.44
CA LYS A 331 -23.35 3.82 -1.01
C LYS A 331 -24.49 4.72 -1.48
N LEU A 332 -25.60 4.77 -0.74
CA LEU A 332 -26.70 5.71 -1.01
C LEU A 332 -26.39 7.15 -0.53
N PHE A 333 -25.34 7.32 0.26
CA PHE A 333 -24.96 8.56 0.97
C PHE A 333 -23.65 9.12 0.42
N GLN A 334 -23.68 9.50 -0.85
CA GLN A 334 -22.49 9.93 -1.61
C GLN A 334 -22.04 11.35 -1.23
N SER A 335 -21.04 11.44 -0.35
CA SER A 335 -20.51 12.71 0.15
C SER A 335 -19.60 13.43 -0.85
N LYS A 336 -19.76 14.76 -0.94
CA LYS A 336 -18.87 15.63 -1.70
C LYS A 336 -17.67 16.05 -0.85
N THR A 337 -17.89 16.26 0.44
CA THR A 337 -16.90 16.76 1.41
C THR A 337 -15.99 15.66 1.96
N PHE A 338 -16.56 14.51 2.36
CA PHE A 338 -15.81 13.39 2.92
C PHE A 338 -15.46 12.37 1.82
N LYS A 339 -14.16 12.11 1.64
CA LYS A 339 -13.65 11.15 0.66
C LYS A 339 -13.04 9.93 1.35
N THR A 340 -13.56 8.75 1.02
CA THR A 340 -13.07 7.46 1.49
C THR A 340 -12.00 6.92 0.54
N LYS A 341 -10.79 6.66 1.05
CA LYS A 341 -9.70 5.99 0.32
C LYS A 341 -9.57 4.51 0.70
N SER A 342 -10.21 4.10 1.79
CA SER A 342 -10.19 2.75 2.34
C SER A 342 -11.54 2.04 2.18
N ASP A 343 -11.54 0.72 2.38
CA ASP A 343 -12.75 -0.10 2.34
C ASP A 343 -13.45 -0.21 3.72
N PHE A 344 -13.22 0.73 4.64
CA PHE A 344 -13.87 0.70 5.95
C PHE A 344 -15.40 0.82 5.79
N SER A 345 -16.13 -0.18 6.30
CA SER A 345 -17.59 -0.16 6.30
C SER A 345 -18.09 0.95 7.22
N GLN A 346 -18.68 1.99 6.62
CA GLN A 346 -19.42 3.02 7.33
C GLN A 346 -20.89 2.60 7.41
N LYS A 347 -21.32 2.20 8.61
CA LYS A 347 -22.72 1.87 8.90
C LYS A 347 -23.51 3.14 9.16
N ILE A 348 -24.76 3.14 8.72
CA ILE A 348 -25.69 4.25 8.92
C ILE A 348 -26.92 3.73 9.65
N ILE A 349 -27.40 4.52 10.60
CA ILE A 349 -28.62 4.25 11.35
C ILE A 349 -29.54 5.44 11.27
N SER A 350 -30.77 5.20 10.86
CA SER A 350 -31.84 6.18 10.89
C SER A 350 -32.78 5.89 12.04
N SER A 351 -33.32 6.96 12.61
CA SER A 351 -34.50 6.92 13.48
C SER A 351 -35.50 7.93 12.98
N LYS A 352 -36.79 7.58 12.97
CA LYS A 352 -37.89 8.47 12.57
C LYS A 352 -39.08 8.30 13.50
N THR A 353 -39.76 9.40 13.83
CA THR A 353 -41.08 9.37 14.49
C THR A 353 -42.19 9.65 13.49
N ASP A 354 -43.39 9.13 13.76
CA ASP A 354 -44.60 9.40 12.95
C ASP A 354 -44.99 10.89 12.90
N LYS A 355 -44.52 11.67 13.88
CA LYS A 355 -44.72 13.12 13.96
C LYS A 355 -43.58 13.88 13.31
N ASN A 356 -43.95 14.93 12.57
CA ASN A 356 -43.00 15.87 11.99
C ASN A 356 -42.43 16.81 13.05
N GLY A 357 -41.13 17.09 12.97
CA GLY A 357 -40.39 18.04 13.79
C GLY A 357 -39.64 17.41 14.96
N ASP A 358 -38.45 17.96 15.25
CA ASP A 358 -37.47 17.38 16.18
C ASP A 358 -37.49 17.97 17.61
N GLN A 359 -38.40 18.92 17.88
CA GLN A 359 -38.51 19.52 19.21
C GLN A 359 -38.85 18.48 20.29
N GLY A 360 -37.98 18.33 21.29
CA GLY A 360 -38.19 17.40 22.41
C GLY A 360 -37.73 15.96 22.14
N THR A 361 -36.92 15.74 21.11
CA THR A 361 -36.27 14.45 20.81
C THR A 361 -34.80 14.46 21.24
N SER A 362 -34.36 13.37 21.86
CA SER A 362 -32.96 13.11 22.23
C SER A 362 -32.56 11.74 21.68
N VAL A 363 -31.46 11.68 20.93
CA VAL A 363 -30.96 10.46 20.29
C VAL A 363 -29.53 10.22 20.74
N ASN A 364 -29.32 9.14 21.47
CA ASN A 364 -27.98 8.67 21.86
C ASN A 364 -27.61 7.45 21.03
N ILE A 365 -26.40 7.42 20.48
CA ILE A 365 -25.94 6.36 19.57
C ILE A 365 -24.56 5.91 20.00
N VAL A 366 -24.31 4.60 19.95
CA VAL A 366 -22.98 4.02 20.12
C VAL A 366 -22.62 3.15 18.93
N PHE A 367 -21.43 3.37 18.38
CA PHE A 367 -20.86 2.59 17.29
C PHE A 367 -19.64 1.80 17.79
N ASN A 368 -19.54 0.54 17.35
CA ASN A 368 -18.42 -0.35 17.64
C ASN A 368 -17.71 -0.72 16.32
N PRO A 369 -16.84 0.17 15.80
CA PRO A 369 -16.21 -0.02 14.49
C PRO A 369 -15.27 -1.22 14.49
N ARG A 370 -15.19 -1.90 13.34
CA ARG A 370 -14.23 -2.99 13.10
C ARG A 370 -13.10 -2.47 12.21
N TYR A 371 -11.86 -2.47 12.72
CA TYR A 371 -10.66 -2.14 11.95
C TYR A 371 -9.46 -2.91 12.51
N ASP A 372 -8.43 -3.11 11.69
CA ASP A 372 -7.20 -3.76 12.16
C ASP A 372 -6.38 -2.80 13.05
N SER A 373 -6.51 -2.96 14.35
CA SER A 373 -5.80 -2.18 15.36
C SER A 373 -4.26 -2.32 15.32
N LYS A 374 -3.73 -3.34 14.61
CA LYS A 374 -2.29 -3.50 14.38
C LYS A 374 -1.79 -2.55 13.29
N GLU A 375 -2.58 -2.36 12.24
CA GLU A 375 -2.25 -1.51 11.09
C GLU A 375 -2.76 -0.08 11.24
N PHE A 376 -3.82 0.15 12.00
CA PHE A 376 -4.47 1.46 12.11
C PHE A 376 -4.70 1.87 13.56
N GLN A 377 -4.57 3.17 13.81
CA GLN A 377 -4.99 3.84 15.03
C GLN A 377 -6.13 4.79 14.68
N LEU A 378 -7.21 4.78 15.45
CA LEU A 378 -8.22 5.82 15.30
C LEU A 378 -7.61 7.16 15.73
N TYR A 379 -7.54 8.12 14.80
CA TYR A 379 -7.02 9.47 15.05
C TYR A 379 -8.13 10.38 15.58
N SER A 380 -9.26 10.42 14.87
CA SER A 380 -10.45 11.18 15.26
C SER A 380 -11.70 10.59 14.62
N TYR A 381 -12.87 10.94 15.15
CA TYR A 381 -14.16 10.65 14.54
C TYR A 381 -15.09 11.86 14.66
N ALA A 382 -16.13 11.90 13.82
CA ALA A 382 -17.18 12.92 13.86
C ALA A 382 -18.55 12.26 13.85
N CYS A 383 -19.44 12.71 14.74
CA CYS A 383 -20.85 12.35 14.78
C CYS A 383 -21.60 13.21 13.77
N VAL A 384 -22.15 12.60 12.72
CA VAL A 384 -22.79 13.31 11.61
C VAL A 384 -24.18 12.78 11.33
N TYR A 385 -24.96 13.60 10.65
CA TYR A 385 -26.21 13.20 10.03
C TYR A 385 -26.25 13.58 8.56
N TRP A 386 -27.05 12.87 7.78
CA TRP A 386 -27.24 13.18 6.36
C TRP A 386 -28.19 14.37 6.20
N SER A 387 -27.70 15.48 5.66
CA SER A 387 -28.51 16.67 5.37
C SER A 387 -29.03 16.61 3.94
N PHE A 388 -30.34 16.41 3.79
CA PHE A 388 -31.00 16.43 2.47
C PHE A 388 -30.87 17.79 1.77
N SER A 389 -30.81 18.90 2.53
CA SER A 389 -30.63 20.24 1.96
C SER A 389 -29.22 20.46 1.39
N LYS A 390 -28.19 19.97 2.10
CA LYS A 390 -26.79 20.06 1.64
C LYS A 390 -26.42 18.94 0.66
N LYS A 391 -27.20 17.86 0.64
CA LYS A 391 -26.87 16.58 -0.02
C LYS A 391 -25.49 16.08 0.41
N ASP A 392 -25.19 16.25 1.69
CA ASP A 392 -23.93 15.90 2.31
C ASP A 392 -24.11 15.69 3.83
N TRP A 393 -23.09 15.16 4.48
CA TRP A 393 -23.01 15.02 5.93
C TRP A 393 -22.90 16.40 6.62
N ASP A 394 -23.51 16.51 7.80
CA ASP A 394 -23.49 17.71 8.64
C ASP A 394 -23.39 17.31 10.12
N THR A 395 -22.82 18.18 10.96
CA THR A 395 -22.65 17.99 12.40
C THR A 395 -23.68 18.77 13.22
N ASN A 396 -24.46 19.66 12.60
CA ASN A 396 -25.45 20.48 13.30
C ASN A 396 -26.43 19.65 14.16
N GLY A 397 -26.53 19.99 15.44
CA GLY A 397 -27.38 19.27 16.40
C GLY A 397 -26.81 17.94 16.88
N CYS A 398 -25.64 17.51 16.40
CA CYS A 398 -24.93 16.31 16.82
C CYS A 398 -23.59 16.65 17.51
N HIS A 399 -23.24 15.90 18.55
CA HIS A 399 -21.96 16.05 19.25
C HIS A 399 -21.43 14.72 19.78
N LYS A 400 -20.12 14.68 20.04
CA LYS A 400 -19.45 13.51 20.61
C LYS A 400 -19.71 13.43 22.12
N ILE A 401 -19.81 12.22 22.63
CA ILE A 401 -19.79 11.96 24.07
C ILE A 401 -18.48 11.24 24.41
N ARG A 402 -17.76 11.74 25.42
CA ARG A 402 -16.52 11.09 25.89
C ARG A 402 -16.84 9.73 26.49
N ALA A 403 -16.08 8.72 26.08
CA ALA A 403 -16.12 7.39 26.67
C ALA A 403 -14.71 6.77 26.75
N THR A 404 -14.50 5.89 27.73
CA THR A 404 -13.21 5.25 28.02
C THR A 404 -13.13 3.80 27.57
N ASP A 405 -14.21 3.25 27.01
CA ASP A 405 -14.36 1.83 26.63
C ASP A 405 -13.92 1.54 25.18
N GLY A 406 -13.48 2.56 24.43
CA GLY A 406 -13.08 2.44 23.04
C GLY A 406 -14.24 2.40 22.04
N LEU A 407 -15.48 2.61 22.48
CA LEU A 407 -16.65 2.77 21.61
C LEU A 407 -16.84 4.24 21.23
N LEU A 408 -17.53 4.47 20.11
CA LEU A 408 -17.78 5.83 19.60
C LEU A 408 -19.21 6.25 19.98
N TYR A 409 -19.34 7.23 20.86
CA TYR A 409 -20.64 7.71 21.34
C TYR A 409 -21.01 9.06 20.72
N CYS A 410 -22.26 9.17 20.29
CA CYS A 410 -22.83 10.34 19.67
C CYS A 410 -24.16 10.71 20.35
N HIS A 411 -24.40 12.00 20.50
CA HIS A 411 -25.70 12.55 20.88
C HIS A 411 -26.20 13.48 19.78
N CYS A 412 -27.46 13.34 19.39
CA CYS A 412 -28.13 14.22 18.45
C CYS A 412 -29.51 14.64 18.99
N ASN A 413 -29.94 15.85 18.65
CA ASN A 413 -31.22 16.43 19.11
C ASN A 413 -32.34 16.36 18.04
N HIS A 414 -32.20 15.47 17.07
CA HIS A 414 -33.15 15.31 15.95
C HIS A 414 -33.23 13.86 15.50
N THR A 415 -34.12 13.59 14.54
CA THR A 415 -34.38 12.25 13.97
C THR A 415 -34.08 12.24 12.48
N THR A 416 -32.96 11.63 12.09
CA THR A 416 -32.47 11.60 10.70
C THR A 416 -31.63 10.33 10.46
N ASN A 417 -30.83 10.30 9.39
CA ASN A 417 -29.83 9.27 9.12
C ASN A 417 -28.49 9.65 9.74
N PHE A 418 -28.04 8.91 10.75
CA PHE A 418 -26.80 9.14 11.49
C PHE A 418 -25.67 8.22 11.06
N ALA A 419 -24.45 8.73 11.13
CA ALA A 419 -23.24 7.94 10.98
C ALA A 419 -22.11 8.53 11.82
N VAL A 420 -21.03 7.75 11.96
CA VAL A 420 -19.73 8.25 12.37
C VAL A 420 -18.82 8.31 11.16
N LEU A 421 -18.16 9.45 10.95
CA LEU A 421 -17.01 9.54 10.05
C LEU A 421 -15.77 9.29 10.89
N MET A 422 -14.88 8.42 10.43
CA MET A 422 -13.68 8.05 11.18
C MET A 422 -12.48 8.36 10.33
N SER A 423 -11.44 8.89 10.96
CA SER A 423 -10.13 9.10 10.34
C SER A 423 -9.09 8.28 11.09
N PHE A 424 -8.33 7.48 10.35
CA PHE A 424 -7.33 6.58 10.90
C PHE A 424 -5.92 7.04 10.56
N GLU A 425 -5.01 6.93 11.52
CA GLU A 425 -3.57 7.04 11.33
C GLU A 425 -2.99 5.63 11.12
N LYS A 426 -2.19 5.45 10.07
CA LYS A 426 -1.58 4.15 9.80
C LYS A 426 -0.40 3.90 10.75
N LYS A 427 -0.44 2.78 11.48
CA LYS A 427 0.65 2.29 12.31
C LYS A 427 1.64 1.52 11.46
N TYR A 428 2.82 2.07 11.38
CA TYR A 428 3.91 1.52 10.62
C TYR A 428 4.91 0.82 11.53
N LYS A 429 5.12 -0.49 11.35
CA LYS A 429 6.01 -1.30 12.18
C LYS A 429 7.19 -1.80 11.36
N TYR A 430 8.24 -0.99 11.28
CA TYR A 430 9.52 -1.43 10.73
C TYR A 430 10.24 -2.35 11.74
N PRO A 431 10.84 -3.49 11.33
CA PRO A 431 11.56 -4.35 12.25
C PRO A 431 12.72 -3.59 12.88
N GLU A 432 12.70 -3.43 14.21
CA GLU A 432 13.71 -2.67 14.96
C GLU A 432 15.13 -3.20 14.70
N SER A 433 15.27 -4.52 14.53
CA SER A 433 16.52 -5.18 14.16
C SER A 433 17.10 -4.70 12.81
N LEU A 434 16.25 -4.42 11.83
CA LEU A 434 16.68 -3.96 10.51
C LEU A 434 17.13 -2.49 10.56
N ASN A 435 16.53 -1.69 11.44
CA ASN A 435 16.92 -0.30 11.69
C ASN A 435 18.30 -0.21 12.36
N ILE A 436 18.54 -1.06 13.36
CA ILE A 436 19.84 -1.16 14.03
C ILE A 436 20.92 -1.61 13.02
N LEU A 437 20.62 -2.64 12.22
CA LEU A 437 21.55 -3.16 11.23
C LEU A 437 21.91 -2.11 10.17
N SER A 438 20.90 -1.39 9.65
CA SER A 438 21.12 -0.38 8.62
C SER A 438 21.89 0.83 9.14
N SER A 439 21.58 1.30 10.35
CA SER A 439 22.28 2.41 11.01
C SER A 439 23.77 2.10 11.23
N VAL A 440 24.10 0.92 11.79
CA VAL A 440 25.49 0.50 12.01
C VAL A 440 26.23 0.31 10.67
N GLY A 441 25.58 -0.31 9.68
CA GLY A 441 26.14 -0.50 8.34
C GLY A 441 26.48 0.83 7.66
N CYS A 442 25.54 1.78 7.66
CA CYS A 442 25.74 3.11 7.10
C CYS A 442 26.84 3.89 7.82
N ALA A 443 26.95 3.83 9.15
CA ALA A 443 28.01 4.50 9.90
C ALA A 443 29.43 4.01 9.51
N LEU A 444 29.60 2.70 9.35
CA LEU A 444 30.85 2.10 8.87
C LEU A 444 31.16 2.51 7.43
N SER A 445 30.13 2.53 6.58
CA SER A 445 30.24 2.92 5.17
C SER A 445 30.62 4.38 5.00
N ILE A 446 29.99 5.30 5.74
CA ILE A 446 30.30 6.74 5.79
C ILE A 446 31.77 6.95 6.15
N THR A 447 32.24 6.27 7.20
CA THR A 447 33.64 6.36 7.64
C THR A 447 34.60 5.86 6.56
N GLY A 448 34.30 4.70 5.95
CA GLY A 448 35.09 4.14 4.86
C GLY A 448 35.17 5.06 3.64
N LEU A 449 34.02 5.58 3.19
CA LEU A 449 33.93 6.48 2.05
C LEU A 449 34.68 7.80 2.28
N ALA A 450 34.55 8.39 3.47
CA ALA A 450 35.28 9.61 3.82
C ALA A 450 36.80 9.40 3.74
N LEU A 451 37.31 8.31 4.31
CA LEU A 451 38.73 7.95 4.23
C LEU A 451 39.18 7.68 2.78
N THR A 452 38.34 7.02 1.97
CA THR A 452 38.60 6.81 0.54
C THR A 452 38.70 8.14 -0.20
N ILE A 453 37.74 9.06 0.00
CA ILE A 453 37.74 10.37 -0.67
C ILE A 453 39.00 11.15 -0.33
N VAL A 454 39.35 11.27 0.95
CA VAL A 454 40.57 11.95 1.40
C VAL A 454 41.82 11.33 0.76
N PHE A 455 41.93 10.00 0.77
CA PHE A 455 43.07 9.33 0.18
C PHE A 455 43.19 9.56 -1.34
N GLN A 456 42.07 9.53 -2.07
CA GLN A 456 42.05 9.76 -3.52
C GLN A 456 42.42 11.21 -3.86
N ILE A 457 41.98 12.18 -3.07
CA ILE A 457 42.35 13.59 -3.23
C ILE A 457 43.85 13.78 -2.99
N VAL A 458 44.39 13.24 -1.90
CA VAL A 458 45.82 13.36 -1.55
C VAL A 458 46.73 12.67 -2.56
N THR A 459 46.29 11.55 -3.15
CA THR A 459 47.06 10.78 -4.13
C THR A 459 46.76 11.16 -5.59
N ARG A 460 45.99 12.25 -5.81
CA ARG A 460 45.53 12.69 -7.13
C ARG A 460 46.69 12.92 -8.12
N ASN A 461 47.82 13.43 -7.65
CA ASN A 461 48.99 13.71 -8.51
C ASN A 461 49.69 12.44 -9.04
N ILE A 462 49.37 11.26 -8.49
CA ILE A 462 50.01 9.98 -8.84
C ILE A 462 49.11 9.15 -9.78
N ARG A 463 47.81 9.46 -9.87
CA ARG A 463 46.82 8.65 -10.60
C ARG A 463 46.27 9.37 -11.81
N LYS A 464 45.77 8.62 -12.81
CA LYS A 464 45.04 9.23 -13.92
C LYS A 464 43.86 10.04 -13.42
N THR A 465 43.82 11.31 -13.81
CA THR A 465 42.83 12.30 -13.38
C THR A 465 41.39 11.85 -13.66
N SER A 466 41.12 11.22 -14.82
CA SER A 466 39.77 10.83 -15.20
C SER A 466 39.20 9.63 -14.43
N VAL A 467 40.01 8.64 -14.05
CA VAL A 467 39.55 7.47 -13.26
C VAL A 467 39.34 7.86 -11.80
N THR A 468 40.25 8.69 -11.28
CA THR A 468 40.17 9.23 -9.92
C THR A 468 38.92 10.09 -9.77
N TRP A 469 38.59 10.92 -10.77
CA TRP A 469 37.38 11.74 -10.77
C TRP A 469 36.09 10.92 -10.66
N VAL A 470 35.90 9.91 -11.53
CA VAL A 470 34.70 9.05 -11.53
C VAL A 470 34.52 8.34 -10.19
N LEU A 471 35.61 7.79 -9.63
CA LEU A 471 35.57 7.09 -8.35
C LEU A 471 35.27 8.04 -7.18
N VAL A 472 35.84 9.24 -7.18
CA VAL A 472 35.55 10.25 -6.16
C VAL A 472 34.10 10.73 -6.25
N SER A 473 33.58 10.99 -7.44
CA SER A 473 32.17 11.37 -7.64
C SER A 473 31.20 10.26 -7.19
N LEU A 474 31.52 8.99 -7.49
CA LEU A 474 30.77 7.84 -6.96
C LEU A 474 30.80 7.81 -5.43
N CYS A 475 31.97 7.97 -4.81
CA CYS A 475 32.09 7.96 -3.36
C CYS A 475 31.36 9.14 -2.69
N ILE A 476 31.41 10.34 -3.29
CA ILE A 476 30.73 11.54 -2.78
C ILE A 476 29.20 11.36 -2.85
N SER A 477 28.67 10.93 -3.99
CA SER A 477 27.22 10.70 -4.13
C SER A 477 26.72 9.63 -3.17
N MET A 478 27.47 8.53 -3.01
CA MET A 478 27.14 7.47 -2.06
C MET A 478 27.27 7.93 -0.59
N LEU A 479 28.24 8.78 -0.26
CA LEU A 479 28.40 9.36 1.08
C LEU A 479 27.19 10.23 1.43
N ILE A 480 26.78 11.13 0.52
CA ILE A 480 25.63 12.00 0.72
C ILE A 480 24.35 11.17 0.85
N PHE A 481 24.16 10.16 -0.01
CA PHE A 481 23.03 9.24 0.11
C PHE A 481 22.96 8.55 1.48
N ASN A 482 24.07 8.00 1.98
CA ASN A 482 24.08 7.33 3.29
C ASN A 482 23.77 8.30 4.44
N LEU A 483 24.26 9.55 4.37
CA LEU A 483 23.92 10.58 5.36
C LEU A 483 22.42 10.90 5.33
N LEU A 484 21.87 11.15 4.14
CA LEU A 484 20.45 11.41 3.96
C LEU A 484 19.59 10.23 4.41
N PHE A 485 20.04 8.99 4.21
CA PHE A 485 19.29 7.80 4.59
C PHE A 485 19.21 7.66 6.11
N VAL A 486 20.32 7.90 6.82
CA VAL A 486 20.35 7.93 8.29
C VAL A 486 19.46 9.06 8.82
N PHE A 487 19.55 10.26 8.25
CA PHE A 487 18.68 11.38 8.64
C PHE A 487 17.20 11.10 8.33
N GLY A 488 16.89 10.48 7.20
CA GLY A 488 15.52 10.13 6.80
C GLY A 488 14.85 9.16 7.76
N ILE A 489 15.56 8.08 8.13
CA ILE A 489 15.05 7.11 9.11
C ILE A 489 14.87 7.75 10.48
N GLU A 490 15.83 8.56 10.93
CA GLU A 490 15.77 9.21 12.24
C GLU A 490 14.63 10.25 12.30
N ASN A 491 14.47 11.03 11.23
CA ASN A 491 13.44 12.07 11.11
C ASN A 491 12.02 11.47 11.05
N SER A 492 11.86 10.31 10.40
CA SER A 492 10.59 9.58 10.39
C SER A 492 10.22 9.05 11.77
N ASN A 493 11.16 8.40 12.47
CA ASN A 493 10.89 7.77 13.77
C ASN A 493 10.68 8.76 14.93
N LYS A 494 11.31 9.95 14.90
CA LYS A 494 11.29 10.90 16.01
C LYS A 494 10.18 11.95 15.93
N ASN A 495 9.82 12.45 14.75
CA ASN A 495 8.80 13.50 14.65
C ASN A 495 7.37 12.98 14.82
N LEU A 496 7.12 11.70 14.50
CA LEU A 496 5.87 11.01 14.88
C LEU A 496 5.62 11.02 16.40
N LYS A 497 6.66 11.17 17.23
CA LYS A 497 6.55 11.21 18.69
C LYS A 497 6.64 12.61 19.29
N LYS A 498 6.89 13.67 18.51
CA LYS A 498 7.33 14.96 19.08
C LYS A 498 6.67 16.24 18.57
N ASP A 499 5.60 16.17 17.79
CA ASP A 499 4.72 17.34 17.58
C ASP A 499 3.62 17.41 18.63
N GLY A 500 4.03 17.54 19.89
CA GLY A 500 3.19 18.02 20.98
C GLY A 500 3.05 19.55 21.03
N ASN A 501 3.68 20.29 20.10
CA ASN A 501 3.72 21.76 20.14
C ASN A 501 3.25 22.47 18.85
N ASN A 502 2.98 21.78 17.74
CA ASN A 502 2.49 22.39 16.49
C ASN A 502 1.38 21.57 15.80
N THR A 503 0.76 20.62 16.50
CA THR A 503 -0.52 20.10 16.05
C THR A 503 -1.54 21.23 16.22
N ILE A 504 -2.32 21.51 15.17
CA ILE A 504 -3.71 21.91 15.39
C ILE A 504 -4.24 20.79 16.28
N GLN A 505 -4.23 21.04 17.58
CA GLN A 505 -4.83 20.16 18.56
C GLN A 505 -6.32 20.29 18.26
N SER A 506 -6.79 19.47 17.32
CA SER A 506 -8.20 19.18 17.19
C SER A 506 -8.59 18.77 18.60
N ASP A 507 -9.36 19.63 19.25
CA ASP A 507 -9.93 19.34 20.54
C ASP A 507 -10.59 17.95 20.38
N PRO A 508 -10.11 16.90 21.07
CA PRO A 508 -10.60 15.55 20.87
C PRO A 508 -12.14 15.48 21.05
N ASP A 509 -12.69 16.47 21.74
CA ASP A 509 -14.11 16.62 22.03
C ASP A 509 -14.88 17.43 21.00
N ALA A 510 -14.20 18.25 20.18
CA ALA A 510 -14.84 19.02 19.13
C ALA A 510 -15.36 18.09 18.03
N ASN A 511 -16.67 18.19 17.76
CA ASN A 511 -17.34 17.44 16.70
C ASN A 511 -17.14 18.12 15.33
N GLU A 512 -15.90 18.13 14.86
CA GLU A 512 -15.53 18.73 13.58
C GLU A 512 -15.79 17.79 12.41
N MET A 513 -16.30 18.35 11.32
CA MET A 513 -16.56 17.61 10.08
C MET A 513 -15.24 17.17 9.44
N LEU A 514 -15.05 15.85 9.31
CA LEU A 514 -13.86 15.28 8.68
C LEU A 514 -13.95 15.32 7.15
N THR A 515 -12.80 15.40 6.48
CA THR A 515 -12.72 15.40 5.00
C THR A 515 -12.21 14.08 4.41
N GLN A 516 -11.47 13.28 5.19
CA GLN A 516 -10.86 12.02 4.73
C GLN A 516 -10.82 10.96 5.84
N ASP A 517 -10.86 9.70 5.42
CA ASP A 517 -10.84 8.51 6.28
C ASP A 517 -9.43 8.08 6.73
N ILE A 518 -8.40 8.65 6.12
CA ILE A 518 -7.00 8.47 6.50
C ILE A 518 -6.44 9.84 6.86
N TYR A 519 -5.90 9.95 8.07
CA TYR A 519 -5.21 11.15 8.54
C TYR A 519 -3.74 11.07 8.15
N ASP A 520 -3.32 11.99 7.29
CA ASP A 520 -1.94 12.06 6.83
C ASP A 520 -1.21 13.25 7.48
N VAL A 521 -0.13 12.96 8.21
CA VAL A 521 0.69 13.99 8.90
C VAL A 521 1.53 14.75 7.88
N ARG A 522 1.32 16.07 7.76
CA ARG A 522 2.12 16.92 6.85
C ARG A 522 3.55 17.10 7.40
N ASN A 523 4.55 16.56 6.70
CA ASN A 523 5.96 16.68 7.09
C ASN A 523 6.85 17.22 5.95
N PRO A 524 6.98 18.55 5.77
CA PRO A 524 7.72 19.11 4.63
C PRO A 524 9.20 18.72 4.63
N THR A 525 9.80 18.52 5.80
CA THR A 525 11.20 18.07 5.94
C THR A 525 11.40 16.70 5.29
N CYS A 526 10.47 15.78 5.54
CA CYS A 526 10.52 14.44 4.98
C CYS A 526 10.24 14.45 3.46
N THR A 527 9.50 15.43 2.91
CA THR A 527 9.41 15.67 1.45
C THR A 527 10.75 16.02 0.85
N VAL A 528 11.46 16.96 1.47
CA VAL A 528 12.79 17.38 0.99
C VAL A 528 13.79 16.22 1.08
N VAL A 529 13.79 15.48 2.19
CA VAL A 529 14.66 14.30 2.36
C VAL A 529 14.36 13.24 1.29
N ALA A 530 13.09 12.95 1.00
CA ALA A 530 12.71 12.00 -0.04
C ALA A 530 13.20 12.42 -1.43
N ALA A 531 13.06 13.71 -1.77
CA ALA A 531 13.57 14.26 -3.03
C ALA A 531 15.09 14.14 -3.15
N LEU A 532 15.82 14.46 -2.08
CA LEU A 532 17.28 14.35 -2.05
C LEU A 532 17.73 12.88 -2.12
N LEU A 533 17.08 11.97 -1.38
CA LEU A 533 17.37 10.55 -1.44
C LEU A 533 17.16 10.01 -2.86
N HIS A 534 16.05 10.36 -3.52
CA HIS A 534 15.75 9.95 -4.89
C HIS A 534 16.85 10.41 -5.86
N TYR A 535 17.25 11.68 -5.76
CA TYR A 535 18.33 12.24 -6.58
C TYR A 535 19.67 11.54 -6.36
N PHE A 536 20.17 11.50 -5.12
CA PHE A 536 21.52 10.99 -4.84
C PHE A 536 21.66 9.49 -5.05
N LEU A 537 20.59 8.71 -4.87
CA LEU A 537 20.60 7.29 -5.20
C LEU A 537 20.69 7.08 -6.71
N LEU A 538 19.90 7.81 -7.50
CA LEU A 538 19.96 7.75 -8.96
C LEU A 538 21.30 8.28 -9.52
N VAL A 539 21.88 9.30 -8.89
CA VAL A 539 23.24 9.77 -9.17
C VAL A 539 24.26 8.67 -8.90
N THR A 540 24.16 7.97 -7.76
CA THR A 540 25.06 6.86 -7.43
C THR A 540 24.99 5.79 -8.51
N PHE A 541 23.79 5.34 -8.91
CA PHE A 541 23.63 4.40 -10.00
C PHE A 541 24.20 4.90 -11.33
N THR A 542 23.94 6.16 -11.70
CA THR A 542 24.49 6.75 -12.92
C THR A 542 26.03 6.74 -12.90
N TRP A 543 26.65 7.07 -11.76
CA TRP A 543 28.10 6.96 -11.59
C TRP A 543 28.61 5.53 -11.61
N THR A 544 27.87 4.55 -11.08
CA THR A 544 28.25 3.12 -11.23
C THR A 544 28.26 2.73 -12.71
N GLY A 545 27.25 3.13 -13.49
CA GLY A 545 27.19 2.90 -14.93
C GLY A 545 28.33 3.55 -15.69
N LEU A 546 28.61 4.82 -15.40
CA LEU A 546 29.75 5.55 -15.97
C LEU A 546 31.09 4.91 -15.60
N SER A 547 31.23 4.39 -14.38
CA SER A 547 32.43 3.66 -13.96
C SER A 547 32.62 2.35 -14.73
N ALA A 548 31.53 1.62 -15.01
CA ALA A 548 31.56 0.40 -15.80
C ALA A 548 31.95 0.71 -17.25
N ALA A 549 31.32 1.72 -17.87
CA ALA A 549 31.64 2.16 -19.21
C ALA A 549 33.10 2.64 -19.34
N GLN A 550 33.57 3.46 -18.40
CA GLN A 550 34.96 3.94 -18.40
C GLN A 550 35.96 2.77 -18.30
N LEU A 551 35.71 1.81 -17.41
CA LEU A 551 36.56 0.64 -17.27
C LEU A 551 36.55 -0.24 -18.53
N TYR A 552 35.39 -0.40 -19.17
CA TYR A 552 35.25 -1.08 -20.46
C TYR A 552 36.10 -0.43 -21.55
N PHE A 553 36.01 0.90 -21.73
CA PHE A 553 36.79 1.61 -22.74
C PHE A 553 38.30 1.50 -22.50
N LEU A 554 38.74 1.61 -21.24
CA LEU A 554 40.15 1.50 -20.86
C LEU A 554 40.74 0.11 -21.09
N LEU A 555 39.96 -0.96 -20.88
CA LEU A 555 40.43 -2.36 -21.01
C LEU A 555 40.27 -2.93 -22.42
N ILE A 556 39.28 -2.46 -23.18
CA ILE A 556 38.87 -3.12 -24.42
C ILE A 556 39.18 -2.31 -25.67
N ARG A 557 38.94 -1.01 -25.65
CA ARG A 557 38.99 -0.21 -26.87
C ARG A 557 40.36 0.44 -27.13
N THR A 558 41.36 0.22 -26.27
CA THR A 558 42.73 0.78 -26.37
C THR A 558 42.81 2.28 -26.71
N MET A 559 41.73 3.04 -26.53
CA MET A 559 41.63 4.45 -26.93
C MET A 559 42.50 5.28 -25.97
N LYS A 560 43.72 5.60 -26.41
CA LYS A 560 44.52 6.70 -25.87
C LYS A 560 44.78 7.68 -27.02
N PRO A 561 44.62 8.99 -26.81
CA PRO A 561 44.14 9.68 -25.59
C PRO A 561 42.60 9.73 -25.48
N LEU A 562 42.08 9.89 -24.25
CA LEU A 562 40.66 10.18 -24.04
C LEU A 562 40.33 11.59 -24.57
N PRO A 563 39.10 11.88 -25.02
CA PRO A 563 38.70 13.20 -25.50
C PRO A 563 39.01 14.31 -24.48
N GLN A 564 39.43 15.48 -24.97
CA GLN A 564 39.87 16.61 -24.13
C GLN A 564 38.80 17.10 -23.14
N TYR A 565 37.52 16.96 -23.50
CA TYR A 565 36.36 17.33 -22.67
C TYR A 565 35.66 16.14 -21.99
N PHE A 566 36.28 14.95 -21.96
CA PHE A 566 35.66 13.72 -21.46
C PHE A 566 35.13 13.81 -20.03
N ILE A 567 35.85 14.51 -19.14
CA ILE A 567 35.42 14.70 -17.74
C ILE A 567 34.16 15.57 -17.64
N LEU A 568 34.03 16.59 -18.49
CA LEU A 568 32.85 17.45 -18.53
C LEU A 568 31.63 16.67 -19.02
N PHE A 569 31.74 15.93 -20.12
CA PHE A 569 30.64 15.11 -20.64
C PHE A 569 30.16 14.06 -19.63
N ILE A 570 31.09 13.33 -19.00
CA ILE A 570 30.75 12.33 -17.97
C ILE A 570 30.09 12.99 -16.75
N SER A 571 30.53 14.18 -16.36
CA SER A 571 29.94 14.89 -15.21
C SER A 571 28.54 15.41 -15.52
N LEU A 572 28.31 15.89 -16.75
CA LEU A 572 27.00 16.33 -17.22
C LEU A 572 26.00 15.17 -17.26
N ILE A 573 26.43 13.98 -17.70
CA ILE A 573 25.60 12.77 -17.64
C ILE A 573 25.36 12.33 -16.19
N GLY A 574 26.44 12.25 -15.39
CA GLY A 574 26.41 11.71 -14.02
C GLY A 574 25.53 12.50 -13.05
N TRP A 575 25.53 13.82 -13.16
CA TRP A 575 24.73 14.71 -12.29
C TRP A 575 23.45 15.21 -12.94
N GLY A 576 23.44 15.37 -14.27
CA GLY A 576 22.34 15.97 -15.02
C GLY A 576 21.17 15.03 -15.30
N VAL A 577 21.43 13.81 -15.78
CA VAL A 577 20.34 12.84 -16.07
C VAL A 577 19.48 12.58 -14.82
N PRO A 578 20.04 12.31 -13.63
CA PRO A 578 19.25 12.16 -12.43
C PRO A 578 18.43 13.41 -12.05
N ALA A 579 18.96 14.60 -12.29
CA ALA A 579 18.27 15.85 -11.95
C ALA A 579 17.01 16.04 -12.81
N VAL A 580 17.11 15.75 -14.11
CA VAL A 580 15.99 15.82 -15.05
C VAL A 580 14.89 14.82 -14.66
N VAL A 581 15.26 13.59 -14.32
CA VAL A 581 14.28 12.55 -13.90
C VAL A 581 13.53 12.98 -12.64
N VAL A 582 14.24 13.46 -11.61
CA VAL A 582 13.61 13.90 -10.35
C VAL A 582 12.72 15.13 -10.56
N ALA A 583 13.19 16.13 -11.32
CA ALA A 583 12.42 17.34 -11.61
C ALA A 583 11.13 17.03 -12.38
N MET A 584 11.21 16.15 -13.40
CA MET A 584 10.04 15.70 -14.15
C MET A 584 9.04 14.95 -13.26
N THR A 585 9.54 14.09 -12.36
CA THR A 585 8.71 13.32 -11.42
C THR A 585 7.94 14.25 -10.48
N LEU A 586 8.62 15.20 -9.86
CA LEU A 586 7.99 16.20 -8.99
C LEU A 586 6.97 17.06 -9.76
N GLY A 587 7.33 17.51 -10.96
CA GLY A 587 6.46 18.34 -11.80
C GLY A 587 5.16 17.63 -12.20
N ILE A 588 5.22 16.35 -12.60
CA ILE A 588 4.05 15.56 -12.97
C ILE A 588 3.12 15.39 -11.76
N ILE A 589 3.67 15.01 -10.60
CA ILE A 589 2.87 14.71 -9.41
C ILE A 589 2.23 15.98 -8.84
N PHE A 590 2.98 17.08 -8.83
CA PHE A 590 2.46 18.39 -8.43
C PHE A 590 1.30 18.85 -9.32
N SER A 591 1.43 18.67 -10.64
CA SER A 591 0.40 19.06 -11.61
C SER A 591 -0.90 18.26 -11.47
N GLN A 592 -0.81 16.96 -11.14
CA GLN A 592 -1.98 16.08 -11.11
C GLN A 592 -2.79 16.13 -9.80
N ASN A 593 -2.16 16.40 -8.65
CA ASN A 593 -2.73 16.07 -7.34
C ASN A 593 -2.96 17.25 -6.38
N GLY A 594 -2.85 18.50 -6.85
CA GLY A 594 -3.26 19.69 -6.09
C GLY A 594 -2.62 19.79 -4.70
N SER A 595 -3.42 20.11 -3.66
CA SER A 595 -2.95 20.45 -2.30
C SER A 595 -2.46 19.28 -1.43
N GLN A 596 -2.39 18.05 -1.95
CA GLN A 596 -1.93 16.85 -1.20
C GLN A 596 -1.03 15.95 -2.09
N TRP A 597 -0.25 16.58 -2.96
CA TRP A 597 0.65 15.90 -3.89
C TRP A 597 1.83 15.21 -3.19
N GLU A 598 2.22 15.65 -1.99
CA GLU A 598 3.42 15.18 -1.29
C GLU A 598 3.37 13.67 -0.99
N LEU A 599 2.20 13.15 -0.61
CA LEU A 599 2.00 11.74 -0.24
C LEU A 599 1.90 10.82 -1.45
N ASN A 600 1.51 11.37 -2.60
CA ASN A 600 1.59 10.67 -3.87
C ASN A 600 3.05 10.55 -4.35
N TYR A 601 3.94 11.43 -3.87
CA TYR A 601 5.37 11.35 -4.13
C TYR A 601 6.12 10.46 -3.13
N ARG A 602 5.79 10.52 -1.82
CA ARG A 602 6.56 9.85 -0.75
C ARG A 602 5.71 9.13 0.30
N GLN A 603 6.37 8.20 0.99
CA GLN A 603 5.90 7.54 2.21
C GLN A 603 6.53 8.19 3.45
N GLU A 604 5.75 8.30 4.53
CA GLU A 604 6.21 8.91 5.78
C GLU A 604 7.16 8.00 6.58
N GLU A 605 7.03 6.68 6.50
CA GLU A 605 7.78 5.68 7.29
C GLU A 605 9.30 5.74 7.16
N ILE A 606 9.79 6.05 5.96
CA ILE A 606 11.21 6.01 5.61
C ILE A 606 11.61 7.22 4.78
N CYS A 607 10.74 8.24 4.68
CA CYS A 607 10.92 9.42 3.82
C CYS A 607 11.40 9.02 2.42
N TRP A 608 10.74 8.04 1.80
CA TRP A 608 11.12 7.48 0.49
C TRP A 608 9.96 7.54 -0.50
N LEU A 609 10.21 7.25 -1.78
CA LEU A 609 9.20 7.30 -2.85
C LEU A 609 7.98 6.42 -2.56
N ALA A 610 6.79 6.92 -2.89
CA ALA A 610 5.54 6.22 -2.69
C ALA A 610 5.35 5.04 -3.64
N VAL A 611 4.87 3.92 -3.08
CA VAL A 611 4.30 2.79 -3.82
C VAL A 611 2.80 3.04 -3.92
N SER A 612 2.32 3.55 -5.06
CA SER A 612 0.90 3.86 -5.25
C SER A 612 0.04 2.59 -5.11
N GLY A 613 -1.03 2.68 -4.32
CA GLY A 613 -1.98 1.58 -4.06
C GLY A 613 -3.14 1.55 -5.07
N ASN A 614 -3.55 0.32 -5.42
CA ASN A 614 -4.69 -0.14 -6.25
C ASN A 614 -4.98 0.50 -7.62
N ASN A 615 -4.57 1.74 -7.90
CA ASN A 615 -4.89 2.43 -9.15
C ASN A 615 -3.71 2.41 -10.12
N GLY A 616 -3.50 1.23 -10.71
CA GLY A 616 -2.66 1.03 -11.89
C GLY A 616 -1.15 1.08 -11.64
N LEU A 617 -0.49 -0.03 -11.95
CA LEU A 617 0.98 -0.21 -11.91
C LEU A 617 1.78 0.90 -12.63
N ILE A 618 1.15 1.63 -13.56
CA ILE A 618 1.77 2.69 -14.38
C ILE A 618 1.84 4.05 -13.63
N THR A 619 1.03 4.27 -12.59
CA THR A 619 0.98 5.58 -11.88
C THR A 619 1.99 5.71 -10.74
N SER A 620 2.65 4.62 -10.33
CA SER A 620 3.57 4.62 -9.19
C SER A 620 4.89 5.34 -9.54
N PRO A 621 5.24 6.44 -8.86
CA PRO A 621 6.46 7.18 -9.16
C PRO A 621 7.70 6.34 -8.90
N LEU A 622 7.71 5.50 -7.85
CA LEU A 622 8.82 4.58 -7.58
C LEU A 622 9.15 3.69 -8.78
N LEU A 623 8.14 3.20 -9.51
CA LEU A 623 8.38 2.29 -10.63
C LEU A 623 8.97 3.03 -11.83
N TRP A 624 8.30 4.10 -12.28
CA TRP A 624 8.69 4.80 -13.51
C TRP A 624 9.93 5.69 -13.34
N SER A 625 10.06 6.40 -12.22
CA SER A 625 11.18 7.34 -12.02
C SER A 625 12.45 6.69 -11.47
N PHE A 626 12.35 5.51 -10.86
CA PHE A 626 13.46 4.91 -10.13
C PHE A 626 13.78 3.48 -10.59
N ILE A 627 12.83 2.54 -10.48
CA ILE A 627 13.08 1.13 -10.80
C ILE A 627 13.44 0.93 -12.28
N ILE A 628 12.69 1.54 -13.21
CA ILE A 628 12.96 1.40 -14.66
C ILE A 628 14.37 1.91 -15.03
N PRO A 629 14.76 3.16 -14.69
CA PRO A 629 16.11 3.65 -14.97
C PRO A 629 17.23 2.77 -14.40
N ILE A 630 17.06 2.31 -13.15
CA ILE A 630 18.06 1.47 -12.48
C ILE A 630 18.16 0.10 -13.12
N THR A 631 17.04 -0.47 -13.55
CA THR A 631 17.03 -1.76 -14.26
C THR A 631 17.91 -1.68 -15.52
N ILE A 632 17.76 -0.61 -16.30
CA ILE A 632 18.54 -0.39 -17.54
C ILE A 632 20.04 -0.29 -17.22
N ILE A 633 20.41 0.47 -16.18
CA ILE A 633 21.81 0.63 -15.75
C ILE A 633 22.38 -0.70 -15.26
N LEU A 634 21.64 -1.45 -14.43
CA LEU A 634 22.10 -2.74 -13.89
C LEU A 634 22.30 -3.77 -14.99
N ILE A 635 21.41 -3.85 -15.97
CA ILE A 635 21.58 -4.71 -17.15
C ILE A 635 22.90 -4.39 -17.87
N ASN A 636 23.15 -3.10 -18.13
CA ASN A 636 24.37 -2.66 -18.78
C ASN A 636 25.62 -3.03 -17.97
N ASN A 637 25.60 -2.78 -16.65
CA ASN A 637 26.70 -3.11 -15.75
C ASN A 637 26.99 -4.61 -15.71
N ILE A 638 25.96 -5.46 -15.69
CA ILE A 638 26.11 -6.93 -15.72
C ILE A 638 26.74 -7.37 -17.04
N VAL A 639 26.26 -6.86 -18.18
CA VAL A 639 26.84 -7.17 -19.50
C VAL A 639 28.32 -6.79 -19.54
N ILE A 640 28.66 -5.57 -19.12
CA ILE A 640 30.05 -5.11 -19.06
C ILE A 640 30.89 -5.98 -18.10
N PHE A 641 30.33 -6.33 -16.94
CA PHE A 641 31.00 -7.19 -15.95
C PHE A 641 31.35 -8.56 -16.53
N ILE A 642 30.40 -9.21 -17.21
CA ILE A 642 30.62 -10.50 -17.88
C ILE A 642 31.73 -10.37 -18.92
N ILE A 643 31.70 -9.33 -19.76
CA ILE A 643 32.74 -9.10 -20.78
C ILE A 643 34.13 -8.93 -20.12
N ILE A 644 34.23 -8.14 -19.05
CA ILE A 644 35.48 -7.93 -18.32
C ILE A 644 35.97 -9.23 -17.68
N ILE A 645 35.09 -10.00 -17.03
CA ILE A 645 35.43 -11.31 -16.43
C ILE A 645 35.98 -12.25 -17.49
N VAL A 646 35.25 -12.44 -18.59
CA VAL A 646 35.66 -13.33 -19.68
C VAL A 646 37.03 -12.92 -20.20
N LYS A 647 37.25 -11.61 -20.40
CA LYS A 647 38.53 -11.11 -20.92
C LYS A 647 39.69 -11.25 -19.93
N VAL A 648 39.47 -10.98 -18.64
CA VAL A 648 40.50 -11.05 -17.58
C VAL A 648 40.88 -12.50 -17.27
N ILE A 649 39.90 -13.40 -17.20
CA ILE A 649 40.12 -14.82 -16.91
C ILE A 649 40.74 -15.53 -18.12
N TRP A 650 40.22 -15.31 -19.33
CA TRP A 650 40.65 -16.04 -20.53
C TRP A 650 42.00 -15.57 -21.09
N LYS A 651 42.31 -14.26 -21.06
CA LYS A 651 43.61 -13.72 -21.53
C LYS A 651 44.80 -14.21 -20.69
N THR A 652 44.55 -14.78 -19.51
CA THR A 652 45.58 -15.32 -18.63
C THR A 652 45.94 -16.78 -18.97
N ASN A 653 45.06 -17.52 -19.67
CA ASN A 653 45.29 -18.92 -20.03
C ASN A 653 46.00 -19.12 -21.38
N LEU A 654 46.24 -18.06 -22.15
CA LEU A 654 46.92 -18.13 -23.46
C LEU A 654 48.45 -17.90 -23.39
N ASN A 655 49.00 -17.42 -22.27
CA ASN A 655 50.45 -17.25 -22.09
C ASN A 655 51.00 -18.38 -21.21
N LEU A 656 51.18 -19.57 -21.78
CA LEU A 656 51.88 -20.71 -21.18
C LEU A 656 53.41 -20.49 -21.18
N THR A 657 53.91 -19.47 -20.47
CA THR A 657 55.36 -19.29 -20.16
C THR A 657 55.59 -18.37 -18.95
N SER A 658 54.79 -18.49 -17.87
CA SER A 658 55.06 -17.75 -16.62
C SER A 658 55.07 -18.67 -15.40
N THR A 659 56.24 -18.81 -14.77
CA THR A 659 56.50 -19.59 -13.56
C THR A 659 55.95 -18.94 -12.27
N LYS A 660 55.20 -17.83 -12.35
CA LYS A 660 54.47 -17.25 -11.19
C LYS A 660 52.98 -17.57 -11.27
N LYS A 661 52.57 -18.65 -10.61
CA LYS A 661 51.16 -19.01 -10.41
C LYS A 661 50.48 -17.93 -9.56
N VAL A 662 49.73 -17.03 -10.18
CA VAL A 662 48.92 -16.04 -9.46
C VAL A 662 47.85 -16.78 -8.65
N SER A 663 47.91 -16.68 -7.31
CA SER A 663 46.96 -17.32 -6.38
C SER A 663 45.50 -17.09 -6.80
N SER A 664 44.69 -18.15 -6.77
CA SER A 664 43.24 -18.12 -7.06
C SER A 664 42.51 -17.04 -6.23
N LEU A 665 42.94 -16.84 -4.98
CA LEU A 665 42.42 -15.83 -4.07
C LEU A 665 42.62 -14.40 -4.59
N LYS A 666 43.76 -14.11 -5.24
CA LYS A 666 43.99 -12.79 -5.87
C LYS A 666 43.02 -12.54 -7.04
N LYS A 667 42.65 -13.59 -7.79
CA LYS A 667 41.67 -13.50 -8.88
C LYS A 667 40.27 -13.22 -8.34
N VAL A 668 39.82 -14.00 -7.34
CA VAL A 668 38.53 -13.81 -6.68
C VAL A 668 38.41 -12.41 -6.06
N LEU A 669 39.43 -11.96 -5.35
CA LEU A 669 39.43 -10.64 -4.70
C LEU A 669 39.49 -9.48 -5.70
N SER A 670 39.99 -9.70 -6.92
CA SER A 670 39.96 -8.72 -8.00
C SER A 670 38.58 -8.65 -8.66
N THR A 671 37.94 -9.80 -8.89
CA THR A 671 36.58 -9.87 -9.45
C THR A 671 35.55 -9.30 -8.49
N LEU A 672 35.68 -9.61 -7.19
CA LEU A 672 34.83 -9.06 -6.12
C LEU A 672 34.91 -7.53 -6.07
N SER A 673 36.12 -6.95 -6.19
CA SER A 673 36.35 -5.50 -6.23
C SER A 673 35.53 -4.81 -7.33
N ILE A 674 35.50 -5.40 -8.53
CA ILE A 674 34.76 -4.83 -9.67
C ILE A 674 33.25 -4.99 -9.45
N SER A 675 32.80 -6.14 -8.94
CA SER A 675 31.39 -6.42 -8.66
C SER A 675 30.77 -5.41 -7.69
N VAL A 676 31.49 -5.08 -6.61
CA VAL A 676 31.05 -4.13 -5.58
C VAL A 676 30.90 -2.71 -6.15
N VAL A 677 31.83 -2.26 -6.99
CA VAL A 677 31.77 -0.92 -7.61
C VAL A 677 30.66 -0.83 -8.66
N PHE A 678 30.38 -1.93 -9.36
CA PHE A 678 29.32 -1.99 -10.37
C PHE A 678 27.92 -2.11 -9.75
N GLY A 679 27.81 -2.30 -8.43
CA GLY A 679 26.53 -2.35 -7.73
C GLY A 679 25.69 -3.59 -8.03
N ILE A 680 26.32 -4.73 -8.37
CA ILE A 680 25.59 -5.97 -8.75
C ILE A 680 24.75 -6.51 -7.58
N THR A 681 25.10 -6.19 -6.32
CA THR A 681 24.34 -6.55 -5.12
C THR A 681 22.92 -5.97 -5.10
N TRP A 682 22.64 -4.92 -5.88
CA TRP A 682 21.31 -4.33 -5.97
C TRP A 682 20.28 -5.20 -6.69
N ILE A 683 20.71 -6.27 -7.39
CA ILE A 683 19.79 -7.27 -7.94
C ILE A 683 18.96 -7.93 -6.83
N LEU A 684 19.51 -8.04 -5.62
CA LEU A 684 18.79 -8.57 -4.46
C LEU A 684 17.53 -7.76 -4.12
N ALA A 685 17.47 -6.48 -4.51
CA ALA A 685 16.30 -5.64 -4.26
C ALA A 685 15.04 -6.14 -4.99
N TYR A 686 15.20 -6.70 -6.18
CA TYR A 686 14.07 -7.23 -6.95
C TYR A 686 13.46 -8.47 -6.30
N PHE A 687 14.27 -9.28 -5.60
CA PHE A 687 13.79 -10.43 -4.84
C PHE A 687 12.99 -10.00 -3.59
N MET A 688 13.14 -8.77 -3.11
CA MET A 688 12.31 -8.22 -2.02
C MET A 688 10.87 -7.91 -2.47
N LEU A 689 10.62 -7.81 -3.79
CA LEU A 689 9.28 -7.58 -4.36
C LEU A 689 8.46 -8.88 -4.49
N ILE A 690 9.00 -10.03 -4.06
CA ILE A 690 8.31 -11.31 -4.07
C ILE A 690 7.25 -11.33 -2.94
N GLY A 691 6.02 -11.71 -3.27
CA GLY A 691 4.86 -11.69 -2.35
C GLY A 691 4.86 -12.74 -1.23
N ASN A 692 5.94 -13.50 -1.06
CA ASN A 692 6.08 -14.47 0.03
C ASN A 692 6.82 -13.79 1.20
N GLU A 693 6.14 -13.70 2.36
CA GLU A 693 6.63 -12.92 3.51
C GLU A 693 7.96 -13.43 4.06
N ASP A 694 8.13 -14.74 4.17
CA ASP A 694 9.36 -15.36 4.69
C ASP A 694 10.55 -15.09 3.76
N VAL A 695 10.33 -15.26 2.46
CA VAL A 695 11.34 -15.02 1.42
C VAL A 695 11.74 -13.54 1.41
N ARG A 696 10.76 -12.65 1.47
CA ARG A 696 10.98 -11.19 1.52
C ARG A 696 11.81 -10.79 2.74
N ILE A 697 11.51 -11.35 3.91
CA ILE A 697 12.28 -11.06 5.14
C ILE A 697 13.76 -11.46 4.97
N VAL A 698 14.04 -12.67 4.48
CA VAL A 698 15.43 -13.13 4.27
C VAL A 698 16.19 -12.22 3.31
N PHE A 699 15.57 -11.89 2.16
CA PHE A 699 16.20 -11.00 1.18
C PHE A 699 16.36 -9.56 1.69
N ASN A 700 15.45 -9.05 2.53
CA ASN A 700 15.58 -7.75 3.18
C ASN A 700 16.84 -7.68 4.07
N TYR A 701 17.12 -8.71 4.87
CA TYR A 701 18.35 -8.77 5.69
C TYR A 701 19.61 -8.85 4.82
N MET A 702 19.59 -9.71 3.80
CA MET A 702 20.73 -9.85 2.88
C MET A 702 21.02 -8.56 2.10
N PHE A 703 19.97 -7.92 1.58
CA PHE A 703 20.06 -6.65 0.87
C PHE A 703 20.58 -5.55 1.80
N CYS A 704 20.03 -5.43 3.00
CA CYS A 704 20.46 -4.46 4.00
C CYS A 704 21.95 -4.64 4.34
N LEU A 705 22.39 -5.86 4.66
CA LEU A 705 23.77 -6.16 5.01
C LEU A 705 24.77 -5.81 3.88
N LEU A 706 24.47 -6.22 2.65
CA LEU A 706 25.39 -6.05 1.52
C LEU A 706 25.45 -4.61 1.02
N ASN A 707 24.32 -3.89 0.98
CA ASN A 707 24.27 -2.54 0.42
C ASN A 707 24.65 -1.47 1.44
N THR A 708 24.27 -1.60 2.71
CA THR A 708 24.68 -0.64 3.74
C THR A 708 26.19 -0.68 3.99
N THR A 709 26.85 -1.82 3.78
CA THR A 709 28.32 -1.97 3.91
C THR A 709 29.09 -1.71 2.61
N GLN A 710 28.43 -1.39 1.49
CA GLN A 710 29.08 -1.27 0.18
C GLN A 710 30.19 -0.20 0.17
N GLY A 711 30.04 0.92 0.90
CA GLY A 711 31.10 1.94 1.00
C GLY A 711 32.33 1.47 1.79
N LEU A 712 32.14 0.66 2.84
CA LEU A 712 33.23 0.00 3.56
C LEU A 712 33.97 -0.99 2.64
N GLN A 713 33.23 -1.74 1.83
CA GLN A 713 33.81 -2.67 0.85
C GLN A 713 34.67 -1.92 -0.18
N ILE A 714 34.21 -0.76 -0.68
CA ILE A 714 35.00 0.11 -1.58
C ILE A 714 36.30 0.57 -0.90
N PHE A 715 36.23 1.01 0.35
CA PHE A 715 37.41 1.42 1.11
C PHE A 715 38.45 0.29 1.22
N ILE A 716 38.02 -0.89 1.65
CA ILE A 716 38.91 -2.05 1.80
C ILE A 716 39.53 -2.44 0.44
N LEU A 717 38.70 -2.54 -0.60
CA LEU A 717 39.13 -3.10 -1.89
C LEU A 717 39.93 -2.12 -2.76
N TYR A 718 39.58 -0.83 -2.77
CA TYR A 718 40.21 0.20 -3.62
C TYR A 718 41.20 1.13 -2.91
N THR A 719 41.13 1.23 -1.58
CA THR A 719 42.02 2.10 -0.80
C THR A 719 43.07 1.27 -0.08
N VAL A 720 42.64 0.41 0.85
CA VAL A 720 43.53 -0.33 1.76
C VAL A 720 44.48 -1.28 1.03
N ARG A 721 44.03 -1.92 -0.06
CA ARG A 721 44.85 -2.86 -0.84
C ARG A 721 45.92 -2.21 -1.72
N THR A 722 45.96 -0.88 -1.79
CA THR A 722 46.95 -0.17 -2.60
C THR A 722 48.27 -0.08 -1.86
N LYS A 723 49.39 -0.36 -2.55
CA LYS A 723 50.73 -0.29 -1.96
C LYS A 723 51.02 1.09 -1.34
N ILE A 724 50.52 2.15 -1.98
CA ILE A 724 50.67 3.54 -1.52
C ILE A 724 50.02 3.71 -0.13
N PHE A 725 48.80 3.21 0.06
CA PHE A 725 48.12 3.26 1.36
C PHE A 725 48.85 2.42 2.40
N GLN A 726 49.23 1.18 2.07
CA GLN A 726 49.94 0.29 3.00
C GLN A 726 51.28 0.87 3.46
N ASN A 727 52.01 1.53 2.56
CA ASN A 727 53.28 2.18 2.88
C ASN A 727 53.08 3.41 3.79
N LYS A 728 52.16 4.32 3.44
CA LYS A 728 51.84 5.48 4.29
C LYS A 728 51.25 5.08 5.64
N ALA A 729 50.38 4.08 5.67
CA ALA A 729 49.82 3.56 6.92
C ALA A 729 50.91 2.94 7.81
N SER A 730 51.88 2.25 7.21
CA SER A 730 53.05 1.70 7.92
C SER A 730 53.92 2.82 8.51
N GLU A 731 54.13 3.92 7.79
CA GLU A 731 54.88 5.09 8.24
C GLU A 731 54.18 5.81 9.41
N VAL A 732 52.87 6.07 9.28
CA VAL A 732 52.05 6.68 10.34
C VAL A 732 51.94 5.76 11.57
N LEU A 733 51.82 4.45 11.40
CA LEU A 733 51.77 3.52 12.52
C LEU A 733 53.13 3.47 13.25
N LYS A 734 54.24 3.53 12.52
CA LYS A 734 55.59 3.63 13.11
C LYS A 734 55.75 4.94 13.88
N SER A 735 55.33 6.09 13.33
CA SER A 735 55.43 7.37 14.02
C SER A 735 54.56 7.44 15.29
N LEU A 736 53.35 6.88 15.26
CA LEU A 736 52.49 6.75 16.45
C LEU A 736 53.10 5.81 17.50
N SER A 737 53.72 4.69 17.09
CA SER A 737 54.41 3.79 18.01
C SER A 737 55.63 4.45 18.69
N LEU A 738 56.34 5.31 17.97
CA LEU A 738 57.47 6.11 18.48
C LEU A 738 57.00 7.23 19.42
N SER A 739 55.86 7.87 19.12
CA SER A 739 55.25 8.90 19.97
C SER A 739 54.70 8.33 21.29
N THR A 740 54.24 7.07 21.29
CA THR A 740 53.73 6.41 22.51
C THR A 740 54.89 5.96 23.42
N GLY A 741 56.10 5.82 22.89
CA GLY A 741 57.32 5.51 23.66
C GLY A 741 57.85 6.66 24.52
N ARG A 742 57.29 7.89 24.40
CA ARG A 742 57.71 9.07 25.20
C ARG A 742 56.78 9.41 26.36
N VAL A 743 55.67 8.72 26.55
CA VAL A 743 54.78 8.92 27.71
C VAL A 743 54.81 7.67 28.58
N LYS A 744 55.46 7.77 29.75
CA LYS A 744 55.34 6.79 30.83
C LYS A 744 53.88 6.77 31.31
N LEU A 745 53.09 5.82 30.82
CA LEU A 745 51.86 5.39 31.48
C LEU A 745 51.78 3.85 31.47
N LYS A 746 51.42 3.29 32.62
CA LYS A 746 51.26 1.86 32.96
C LYS A 746 50.54 1.06 31.83
N PRO A 747 50.93 -0.19 31.53
CA PRO A 747 50.47 -0.88 30.33
C PRO A 747 49.09 -1.55 30.52
N SER A 748 48.10 -1.21 29.69
CA SER A 748 47.00 -2.11 29.38
C SER A 748 47.36 -2.92 28.12
N VAL A 749 47.82 -4.15 28.32
CA VAL A 749 48.33 -5.09 27.29
C VAL A 749 47.27 -5.47 26.23
N THR A 750 45.99 -5.16 26.46
CA THR A 750 44.86 -5.46 25.57
C THR A 750 44.78 -4.54 24.34
N THR A 751 44.99 -3.23 24.50
CA THR A 751 44.81 -2.24 23.41
C THR A 751 45.93 -2.31 22.35
N MET A 752 47.17 -2.61 22.78
CA MET A 752 48.32 -2.75 21.89
C MET A 752 48.25 -4.07 21.08
N ARG A 753 47.79 -5.17 21.70
CA ARG A 753 47.55 -6.45 21.00
C ARG A 753 46.46 -6.34 19.93
N LEU A 754 45.42 -5.54 20.14
CA LEU A 754 44.34 -5.33 19.17
C LEU A 754 44.81 -4.54 17.94
N ARG A 755 45.62 -3.48 18.16
CA ARG A 755 46.24 -2.69 17.07
C ARG A 755 47.23 -3.51 16.24
N VAL A 756 48.04 -4.36 16.88
CA VAL A 756 48.98 -5.28 16.19
C VAL A 756 48.23 -6.39 15.45
N ARG A 757 47.15 -6.95 16.01
CA ARG A 757 46.28 -7.92 15.30
C ARG A 757 45.55 -7.30 14.11
N MET A 758 45.01 -6.09 14.25
CA MET A 758 44.36 -5.36 13.16
C MET A 758 45.37 -5.01 12.05
N TYR A 759 46.59 -4.62 12.41
CA TYR A 759 47.69 -4.41 11.47
C TYR A 759 48.14 -5.69 10.77
N ASN A 760 48.30 -6.80 11.49
CA ASN A 760 48.64 -8.10 10.89
C ASN A 760 47.53 -8.63 9.98
N MET A 761 46.26 -8.39 10.31
CA MET A 761 45.11 -8.62 9.43
C MET A 761 45.17 -7.74 8.16
N LEU A 762 45.42 -6.43 8.29
CA LEU A 762 45.58 -5.52 7.14
C LEU A 762 46.77 -5.91 6.24
N ARG A 763 47.88 -6.36 6.82
CA ARG A 763 49.09 -6.81 6.12
C ARG A 763 48.90 -8.17 5.45
N SER A 764 47.99 -9.00 5.95
CA SER A 764 47.63 -10.29 5.33
C SER A 764 46.81 -10.15 4.03
N LEU A 765 46.24 -8.96 3.77
CA LEU A 765 45.51 -8.69 2.53
C LEU A 765 46.47 -8.68 1.32
N PRO A 766 46.20 -9.48 0.26
CA PRO A 766 47.07 -9.55 -0.90
C PRO A 766 47.21 -8.19 -1.60
N THR A 767 48.45 -7.70 -1.71
CA THR A 767 48.78 -6.44 -2.39
C THR A 767 48.34 -6.47 -3.86
N LEU A 768 47.66 -5.42 -4.33
CA LEU A 768 47.39 -5.22 -5.74
C LEU A 768 48.71 -4.88 -6.46
N SER A 769 49.36 -5.84 -7.13
CA SER A 769 50.62 -5.58 -7.86
C SER A 769 50.67 -6.15 -9.29
N GLU A 770 51.11 -5.25 -10.18
CA GLU A 770 51.78 -5.42 -11.49
C GLU A 770 51.03 -5.68 -12.80
N ARG A 771 49.76 -6.12 -12.85
CA ARG A 771 49.07 -6.27 -14.16
C ARG A 771 48.26 -5.06 -14.65
N PHE A 772 48.18 -3.99 -13.84
CA PHE A 772 47.59 -2.70 -14.22
C PHE A 772 48.64 -1.61 -14.47
N ARG A 773 49.83 -1.98 -14.95
CA ARG A 773 50.90 -1.04 -15.35
C ARG A 773 50.57 -0.20 -16.61
N LEU A 774 49.33 -0.20 -17.11
CA LEU A 774 48.89 0.60 -18.27
C LEU A 774 48.58 2.07 -17.93
N LEU A 775 48.77 2.49 -16.68
CA LEU A 775 48.36 3.79 -16.15
C LEU A 775 49.50 4.69 -15.60
N GLU A 776 50.78 4.35 -15.79
CA GLU A 776 51.90 5.20 -15.33
C GLU A 776 52.84 5.53 -16.53
N PRO A 777 53.30 6.78 -16.70
CA PRO A 777 54.32 7.11 -17.71
C PRO A 777 55.72 6.72 -17.22
N SER A 778 56.59 6.30 -18.14
CA SER A 778 58.03 6.22 -17.91
C SER A 778 58.60 7.63 -17.76
N VAL A 779 59.16 7.96 -16.60
CA VAL A 779 59.99 9.15 -16.43
C VAL A 779 61.34 8.86 -17.08
N ILE A 780 61.62 9.54 -18.20
CA ILE A 780 62.98 9.69 -18.73
C ILE A 780 63.55 10.89 -17.97
N MET A 781 64.60 10.67 -17.19
CA MET A 781 65.33 11.71 -16.48
C MET A 781 66.48 12.13 -17.39
N GLU A 782 66.37 13.31 -17.98
CA GLU A 782 67.45 13.98 -18.71
C GLU A 782 68.22 14.79 -17.65
N GLU A 783 69.36 14.26 -17.20
CA GLU A 783 70.29 15.00 -16.35
C GLU A 783 71.08 15.99 -17.21
N THR A 784 70.81 17.27 -17.04
CA THR A 784 71.73 18.35 -17.44
C THR A 784 72.09 19.11 -16.17
N THR A 785 73.26 18.80 -15.60
CA THR A 785 73.89 19.61 -14.56
C THR A 785 75.17 20.21 -15.11
N LEU A 786 75.12 21.53 -15.30
CA LEU A 786 76.26 22.40 -15.49
C LEU A 786 76.83 22.74 -14.10
N SER A 787 78.08 22.38 -13.83
CA SER A 787 78.91 23.05 -12.83
C SER A 787 80.40 22.86 -13.17
N GLU A 788 81.02 23.95 -13.61
CA GLU A 788 82.45 24.28 -13.44
C GLU A 788 82.89 24.05 -11.98
N SER A 789 84.14 23.77 -11.58
CA SER A 789 85.48 23.84 -12.18
C SER A 789 86.44 22.96 -11.34
N ASP A 790 87.56 22.49 -11.92
CA ASP A 790 88.95 22.74 -11.44
C ASP A 790 89.99 21.77 -12.04
N GLN A 791 90.67 22.30 -13.06
CA GLN A 791 92.13 22.47 -13.21
C GLN A 791 93.13 21.29 -13.03
N ALA A 792 93.74 20.90 -14.15
CA ALA A 792 95.17 20.57 -14.38
C ALA A 792 95.30 20.10 -15.86
N ASN A 793 96.21 20.49 -16.75
CA ASN A 793 97.46 21.25 -16.75
C ASN A 793 97.80 21.58 -18.26
N PRO A 794 99.00 22.06 -18.64
CA PRO A 794 99.27 23.39 -19.20
C PRO A 794 99.55 23.41 -20.72
N SER A 795 99.49 24.59 -21.37
CA SER A 795 100.53 25.11 -22.29
C SER A 795 100.08 26.33 -23.12
N ILE A 796 100.89 27.40 -22.99
CA ILE A 796 101.07 28.60 -23.83
C ILE A 796 99.96 29.65 -23.78
#